data_AF-A0A449A898-F1
#
_entry.id   AF-A0A449A898-F1
#
_cell.length_a   1.000
_cell.length_b   1.000
_cell.length_c   1.000
_cell.angle_alpha   90.00
_cell.angle_beta   90.00
_cell.angle_gamma   90.00
#
_symmetry.space_group_name_H-M   'P 1'
#
loop_
_entity.id
_entity.type
_entity.pdbx_description
1 polymer ?
#
loop_
_entity_poly.entity_id
_entity_poly.type
_entity_poly.pdbx_seq_one_letter_code
_entity_poly.pdbx_strand_id
1 'polypeptide(L)'
;MKKSVKRGIFTTSVITTSFGSMGVTTTAIINKNNLDPEFLEKLIAEIKAKTQEAIHEYENLNKNKDSLKIFKQNIDKSEQKLSELESKFNEYNSIKNKSSDIKKVIDDFKESLNTLKDNISNAKTEYFQKVDDDIKLNINAANELIEKLNSNQDSVDTLQHAITEAENKLNDFEDKLNNYDNEEHKNNETISQNLDIFKEAIKTLRNEISKSNQKYTANKQTFDQIVENAKQTSNAAIKKLRETSKINVPGLEEAYNNLAIALNEVADAKQKVKDSKIHVDNLTEVAQKVKNAENKVKDLLELINKLNDEQLNSKYLEEIESNIDELNQKNSEAEVVQDNVTKLSEFIEEFKEKINAAKETTNVIDSNSSTVTEQTKTKNNELKLLIPQSQEHLKKVEDKLNKITAEIQGELFTLQSNAQDNKQSIEENKDNFEQLSKDLDNIEQNLANSVSNLKQKIEKVDYQNLFKPINDLQSLIESNKNKALENIKGLILEELNKAQHLKQDQIQEFKNKINAANTLEELKTIKQKIQETNSKQEANEFVKQLNNLSDSEINEYIKSVDGTNTDDLSNLKEKYSKINEQKSQLISQINDLDFTDEHKNQFKKEIKQKNLADAQNHLENIKKINDLKQQIKQYINDPANKIPDDKKSLLKNELLNANNILDVENIHRKAQVEKAKQSAIEEINKLTVNNKDELINEINQKDNEDEVMAVVAKAKGDLLQTAKLEAEGKIKKLKFISQNEKNKIISEIKQKNNENKSDITKLINDLSAKNTEKETIFNENIANSELFNPEHIQEKLRSC
;
A
#
# COMPACT_ATOMS: atom_id res chain seq x y z
N MET A 1 -38.29 11.35 1.22
CA MET A 1 -37.94 10.99 2.61
C MET A 1 -37.06 12.02 3.37
N LYS A 2 -36.29 12.94 2.76
CA LYS A 2 -35.41 13.89 3.50
C LYS A 2 -36.09 15.13 4.14
N LYS A 3 -37.40 15.38 3.91
CA LYS A 3 -38.11 16.58 4.42
C LYS A 3 -38.89 16.39 5.75
N SER A 4 -39.34 15.18 6.12
CA SER A 4 -40.11 14.99 7.38
C SER A 4 -39.21 14.80 8.60
N VAL A 5 -38.08 14.08 8.46
CA VAL A 5 -37.10 13.91 9.55
C VAL A 5 -36.50 15.26 10.00
N LYS A 6 -36.27 16.19 9.06
CA LYS A 6 -35.81 17.55 9.37
C LYS A 6 -36.87 18.40 10.09
N ARG A 7 -38.17 18.14 9.91
CA ARG A 7 -39.23 18.82 10.69
C ARG A 7 -39.38 18.24 12.09
N GLY A 8 -39.25 16.92 12.25
CA GLY A 8 -39.32 16.24 13.55
C GLY A 8 -38.19 16.65 14.52
N ILE A 9 -36.94 16.71 14.04
CA ILE A 9 -35.80 17.17 14.87
C ILE A 9 -35.93 18.66 15.23
N PHE A 10 -36.53 19.47 14.34
CA PHE A 10 -36.81 20.89 14.63
C PHE A 10 -37.90 21.06 15.70
N THR A 11 -38.92 20.20 15.75
CA THR A 11 -39.99 20.27 16.76
C THR A 11 -39.51 19.79 18.13
N THR A 12 -38.74 18.70 18.21
CA THR A 12 -38.15 18.24 19.49
C THR A 12 -37.18 19.28 20.06
N SER A 13 -36.40 19.95 19.21
CA SER A 13 -35.49 21.04 19.56
C SER A 13 -36.23 22.28 20.08
N VAL A 14 -37.32 22.69 19.44
CA VAL A 14 -38.15 23.83 19.85
C VAL A 14 -38.84 23.56 21.19
N ILE A 15 -39.32 22.33 21.43
CA ILE A 15 -39.94 21.93 22.70
C ILE A 15 -38.89 21.85 23.82
N THR A 16 -37.67 21.38 23.56
CA THR A 16 -36.61 21.36 24.59
C THR A 16 -36.06 22.77 24.92
N THR A 17 -35.98 23.67 23.94
CA THR A 17 -35.48 25.05 24.16
C THR A 17 -36.50 25.97 24.84
N SER A 18 -37.81 25.80 24.62
CA SER A 18 -38.83 26.60 25.31
C SER A 18 -38.84 26.35 26.83
N PHE A 19 -38.58 25.12 27.29
CA PHE A 19 -38.58 24.78 28.73
C PHE A 19 -37.28 25.09 29.49
N GLY A 20 -36.15 25.24 28.80
CA GLY A 20 -34.88 25.69 29.39
C GLY A 20 -34.93 27.15 29.87
N SER A 21 -35.75 27.98 29.22
CA SER A 21 -35.95 29.39 29.59
C SER A 21 -36.80 29.61 30.85
N MET A 22 -37.53 28.58 31.33
CA MET A 22 -38.45 28.68 32.47
C MET A 22 -37.79 28.62 33.85
N GLY A 23 -36.56 28.09 33.96
CA GLY A 23 -35.84 28.02 35.24
C GLY A 23 -35.41 29.39 35.78
N VAL A 24 -35.32 30.40 34.91
CA VAL A 24 -34.90 31.77 35.28
C VAL A 24 -36.11 32.69 35.53
N THR A 25 -37.31 32.30 35.09
CA THR A 25 -38.54 33.11 35.20
C THR A 25 -39.42 32.72 36.39
N THR A 26 -39.24 31.54 36.99
CA THR A 26 -40.07 30.99 38.07
C THR A 26 -40.11 31.88 39.32
N THR A 27 -38.95 32.40 39.76
CA THR A 27 -38.86 33.29 40.93
C THR A 27 -39.60 34.62 40.74
N ALA A 28 -39.67 35.14 39.50
CA ALA A 28 -40.36 36.40 39.20
C ALA A 28 -41.89 36.24 39.12
N ILE A 29 -42.38 35.04 38.79
CA ILE A 29 -43.80 34.72 38.60
C ILE A 29 -44.49 34.47 39.95
N ILE A 30 -43.79 33.79 40.86
CA ILE A 30 -44.25 33.46 42.21
C ILE A 30 -44.60 34.74 43.00
N ASN A 31 -43.74 35.75 42.95
CA ASN A 31 -43.91 36.99 43.71
C ASN A 31 -45.01 37.91 43.18
N LYS A 32 -45.46 37.76 41.92
CA LYS A 32 -46.38 38.71 41.27
C LYS A 32 -47.86 38.28 41.30
N ASN A 33 -48.14 36.99 41.50
CA ASN A 33 -49.50 36.43 41.33
C ASN A 33 -50.06 35.71 42.57
N ASN A 34 -49.39 35.73 43.74
CA ASN A 34 -49.82 35.01 44.96
C ASN A 34 -50.16 33.53 44.71
N LEU A 35 -49.42 32.88 43.81
CA LEU A 35 -49.53 31.44 43.59
C LEU A 35 -48.61 30.74 44.58
N ASP A 36 -49.09 29.66 45.19
CA ASP A 36 -48.25 28.79 46.03
C ASP A 36 -47.03 28.34 45.20
N PRO A 37 -45.81 28.78 45.57
CA PRO A 37 -44.59 28.49 44.83
C PRO A 37 -44.38 26.99 44.61
N GLU A 38 -44.66 26.21 45.65
CA GLU A 38 -44.40 24.77 45.69
C GLU A 38 -45.40 24.02 44.79
N PHE A 39 -46.65 24.47 44.78
CA PHE A 39 -47.67 23.96 43.86
C PHE A 39 -47.32 24.27 42.39
N LEU A 40 -46.87 25.49 42.09
CA LEU A 40 -46.53 25.90 40.73
C LEU A 40 -45.31 25.15 40.18
N GLU A 41 -44.25 25.04 40.98
CA GLU A 41 -43.04 24.28 40.59
C GLU A 41 -43.37 22.80 40.38
N LYS A 42 -44.15 22.20 41.28
CA LYS A 42 -44.58 20.80 41.16
C LYS A 42 -45.42 20.57 39.92
N LEU A 43 -46.37 21.46 39.63
CA LEU A 43 -47.20 21.41 38.43
C LEU A 43 -46.37 21.57 37.14
N ILE A 44 -45.45 22.54 37.09
CA ILE A 44 -44.56 22.74 35.93
C ILE A 44 -43.65 21.53 35.73
N ALA A 45 -43.13 20.94 36.80
CA ALA A 45 -42.34 19.72 36.75
C ALA A 45 -43.16 18.52 36.23
N GLU A 46 -44.41 18.38 36.69
CA GLU A 46 -45.32 17.32 36.25
C GLU A 46 -45.68 17.48 34.76
N ILE A 47 -45.98 18.70 34.30
CA ILE A 47 -46.27 18.98 32.87
C ILE A 47 -45.03 18.72 32.00
N LYS A 48 -43.83 19.11 32.45
CA LYS A 48 -42.56 18.83 31.75
C LYS A 48 -42.31 17.33 31.62
N ALA A 49 -42.47 16.57 32.70
CA ALA A 49 -42.31 15.12 32.68
C ALA A 49 -43.28 14.47 31.67
N LYS A 50 -44.55 14.89 31.66
CA LYS A 50 -45.55 14.37 30.71
C LYS A 50 -45.28 14.75 29.25
N THR A 51 -44.68 15.91 29.01
CA THR A 51 -44.26 16.30 27.65
C THR A 51 -43.05 15.48 27.18
N GLN A 52 -42.12 15.15 28.06
CA GLN A 52 -41.00 14.26 27.72
C GLN A 52 -41.46 12.82 27.44
N GLU A 53 -42.42 12.31 28.20
CA GLU A 53 -43.08 11.02 27.91
C GLU A 53 -43.68 11.03 26.49
N ALA A 54 -44.40 12.09 26.10
CA ALA A 54 -44.98 12.23 24.77
C ALA A 54 -43.92 12.23 23.64
N ILE A 55 -42.78 12.89 23.85
CA ILE A 55 -41.64 12.89 22.90
C ILE A 55 -41.05 11.48 22.77
N HIS A 56 -40.84 10.79 23.89
CA HIS A 56 -40.27 9.45 23.90
C HIS A 56 -41.13 8.44 23.12
N GLU A 57 -42.45 8.51 23.28
CA GLU A 57 -43.37 7.64 22.54
C GLU A 57 -43.37 7.93 21.03
N TYR A 58 -43.27 9.21 20.64
CA TYR A 58 -43.10 9.57 19.22
C TYR A 58 -41.82 8.98 18.62
N GLU A 59 -40.69 9.00 19.35
CA GLU A 59 -39.45 8.39 18.89
C GLU A 59 -39.56 6.86 18.75
N ASN A 60 -40.27 6.20 19.66
CA ASN A 60 -40.50 4.76 19.62
C ASN A 60 -41.37 4.34 18.43
N LEU A 61 -42.41 5.12 18.08
CA LEU A 61 -43.22 4.92 16.87
C LEU A 61 -42.37 4.94 15.60
N ASN A 62 -41.33 5.78 15.56
CA ASN A 62 -40.53 5.97 14.34
C ASN A 62 -39.43 4.91 14.15
N LYS A 63 -38.97 4.23 15.22
CA LYS A 63 -37.84 3.29 15.17
C LYS A 63 -38.18 1.90 14.61
N ASN A 64 -39.45 1.50 14.58
CA ASN A 64 -39.84 0.09 14.36
C ASN A 64 -40.91 -0.10 13.27
N LYS A 65 -40.89 0.75 12.23
CA LYS A 65 -41.92 0.76 11.17
C LYS A 65 -41.88 -0.44 10.21
N ASP A 66 -40.86 -1.30 10.27
CA ASP A 66 -40.61 -2.32 9.25
C ASP A 66 -41.35 -3.66 9.51
N SER A 67 -41.85 -3.88 10.73
CA SER A 67 -42.73 -5.02 11.03
C SER A 67 -44.16 -4.54 11.31
N LEU A 68 -45.13 -4.96 10.49
CA LEU A 68 -46.55 -4.58 10.62
C LEU A 68 -47.11 -4.85 12.03
N LYS A 69 -46.76 -6.01 12.62
CA LYS A 69 -47.20 -6.39 13.98
C LYS A 69 -46.64 -5.45 15.05
N ILE A 70 -45.35 -5.16 14.99
CA ILE A 70 -44.68 -4.25 15.95
C ILE A 70 -45.18 -2.82 15.74
N PHE A 71 -45.41 -2.41 14.49
CA PHE A 71 -45.90 -1.08 14.16
C PHE A 71 -47.30 -0.84 14.73
N LYS A 72 -48.23 -1.80 14.56
CA LYS A 72 -49.57 -1.74 15.17
C LYS A 72 -49.52 -1.68 16.70
N GLN A 73 -48.73 -2.55 17.34
CA GLN A 73 -48.58 -2.54 18.80
C GLN A 73 -48.07 -1.19 19.34
N ASN A 74 -47.19 -0.52 18.59
CA ASN A 74 -46.68 0.79 18.98
C ASN A 74 -47.72 1.90 18.76
N ILE A 75 -48.53 1.81 17.70
CA ILE A 75 -49.69 2.72 17.49
C ILE A 75 -50.67 2.58 18.65
N ASP A 76 -51.08 1.35 19.00
CA ASP A 76 -52.06 1.10 20.07
C ASP A 76 -51.55 1.60 21.43
N LYS A 77 -50.28 1.32 21.75
CA LYS A 77 -49.63 1.87 22.95
C LYS A 77 -49.65 3.40 22.93
N SER A 78 -49.38 4.01 21.79
CA SER A 78 -49.33 5.47 21.65
C SER A 78 -50.74 6.10 21.74
N GLU A 79 -51.78 5.45 21.21
CA GLU A 79 -53.18 5.86 21.37
C GLU A 79 -53.63 5.79 22.84
N GLN A 80 -53.22 4.74 23.56
CA GLN A 80 -53.47 4.62 24.99
C GLN A 80 -52.80 5.76 25.77
N LYS A 81 -51.50 6.01 25.54
CA LYS A 81 -50.79 7.12 26.19
C LYS A 81 -51.35 8.48 25.80
N LEU A 82 -51.74 8.67 24.54
CA LEU A 82 -52.40 9.90 24.09
C LEU A 82 -53.67 10.15 24.90
N SER A 83 -54.49 9.11 25.14
CA SER A 83 -55.71 9.23 25.95
C SER A 83 -55.40 9.63 27.40
N GLU A 84 -54.35 9.07 28.01
CA GLU A 84 -53.87 9.45 29.34
C GLU A 84 -53.39 10.92 29.37
N LEU A 85 -52.65 11.35 28.34
CA LEU A 85 -52.18 12.72 28.19
C LEU A 85 -53.31 13.71 27.92
N GLU A 86 -54.33 13.35 27.13
CA GLU A 86 -55.53 14.16 26.89
C GLU A 86 -56.33 14.36 28.18
N SER A 87 -56.47 13.30 29.00
CA SER A 87 -57.08 13.39 30.33
C SER A 87 -56.33 14.37 31.24
N LYS A 88 -55.00 14.26 31.28
CA LYS A 88 -54.14 15.17 32.06
C LYS A 88 -54.16 16.60 31.53
N PHE A 89 -54.16 16.78 30.22
CA PHE A 89 -54.32 18.09 29.60
C PHE A 89 -55.64 18.74 30.03
N ASN A 90 -56.75 18.01 30.06
CA ASN A 90 -58.05 18.54 30.49
C ASN A 90 -58.03 18.96 31.97
N GLU A 91 -57.37 18.18 32.83
CA GLU A 91 -57.12 18.54 34.23
C GLU A 91 -56.38 19.88 34.33
N TYR A 92 -55.27 20.03 33.59
CA TYR A 92 -54.46 21.26 33.62
C TYR A 92 -55.11 22.45 32.92
N ASN A 93 -55.88 22.23 31.86
CA ASN A 93 -56.54 23.30 31.13
C ASN A 93 -57.54 24.07 32.00
N SER A 94 -58.07 23.44 33.07
CA SER A 94 -58.93 24.09 34.07
C SER A 94 -58.26 25.27 34.80
N ILE A 95 -56.93 25.27 34.90
CA ILE A 95 -56.14 26.29 35.60
C ILE A 95 -55.38 27.24 34.65
N LYS A 96 -55.62 27.13 33.34
CA LYS A 96 -54.92 27.88 32.29
C LYS A 96 -54.84 29.39 32.50
N ASN A 97 -55.88 29.99 33.07
CA ASN A 97 -55.97 31.44 33.26
C ASN A 97 -55.42 31.93 34.61
N LYS A 98 -54.79 31.07 35.42
CA LYS A 98 -54.22 31.47 36.71
C LYS A 98 -52.97 32.35 36.58
N SER A 99 -52.21 32.25 35.49
CA SER A 99 -51.10 33.18 35.15
C SER A 99 -50.76 33.13 33.66
N SER A 100 -50.04 34.15 33.17
CA SER A 100 -49.52 34.18 31.79
C SER A 100 -48.58 33.02 31.47
N ASP A 101 -47.81 32.56 32.45
CA ASP A 101 -46.80 31.51 32.25
C ASP A 101 -47.42 30.12 32.27
N ILE A 102 -48.40 29.88 33.16
CA ILE A 102 -49.24 28.67 33.13
C ILE A 102 -49.96 28.59 31.78
N LYS A 103 -50.51 29.71 31.31
CA LYS A 103 -51.18 29.79 30.01
C LYS A 103 -50.25 29.36 28.88
N LYS A 104 -49.03 29.90 28.84
CA LYS A 104 -48.02 29.56 27.83
C LYS A 104 -47.66 28.07 27.87
N VAL A 105 -47.41 27.50 29.05
CA VAL A 105 -47.08 26.07 29.21
C VAL A 105 -48.21 25.17 28.75
N ILE A 106 -49.46 25.50 29.08
CA ILE A 106 -50.62 24.71 28.65
C ILE A 106 -50.84 24.85 27.14
N ASP A 107 -50.60 26.03 26.55
CA ASP A 107 -50.65 26.22 25.11
C ASP A 107 -49.56 25.39 24.39
N ASP A 108 -48.32 25.39 24.91
CA ASP A 108 -47.22 24.56 24.40
C ASP A 108 -47.52 23.05 24.56
N PHE A 109 -48.15 22.64 25.67
CA PHE A 109 -48.59 21.25 25.86
C PHE A 109 -49.71 20.89 24.88
N LYS A 110 -50.68 21.79 24.63
CA LYS A 110 -51.74 21.60 23.64
C LYS A 110 -51.17 21.42 22.23
N GLU A 111 -50.19 22.23 21.83
CA GLU A 111 -49.53 22.12 20.53
C GLU A 111 -48.78 20.78 20.39
N SER A 112 -48.07 20.38 21.44
CA SER A 112 -47.37 19.09 21.50
C SER A 112 -48.34 17.92 21.42
N LEU A 113 -49.48 18.01 22.12
CA LEU A 113 -50.54 17.00 22.12
C LEU A 113 -51.20 16.87 20.74
N ASN A 114 -51.52 18.00 20.09
CA ASN A 114 -52.03 18.02 18.73
C ASN A 114 -51.02 17.42 17.74
N THR A 115 -49.75 17.75 17.89
CA THR A 115 -48.68 17.19 17.05
C THR A 115 -48.57 15.67 17.22
N LEU A 116 -48.62 15.17 18.46
CA LEU A 116 -48.64 13.73 18.74
C LEU A 116 -49.87 13.05 18.12
N LYS A 117 -51.04 13.68 18.25
CA LYS A 117 -52.30 13.20 17.66
C LYS A 117 -52.23 13.09 16.14
N ASP A 118 -51.72 14.12 15.47
CA ASP A 118 -51.51 14.13 14.02
C ASP A 118 -50.51 13.04 13.61
N ASN A 119 -49.43 12.86 14.38
CA ASN A 119 -48.42 11.84 14.11
C ASN A 119 -48.95 10.42 14.28
N ILE A 120 -49.74 10.15 15.32
CA ILE A 120 -50.41 8.86 15.52
C ILE A 120 -51.41 8.61 14.39
N SER A 121 -52.20 9.62 14.00
CA SER A 121 -53.13 9.52 12.87
C SER A 121 -52.39 9.20 11.57
N ASN A 122 -51.29 9.90 11.28
CA ASN A 122 -50.46 9.64 10.10
C ASN A 122 -49.82 8.25 10.14
N ALA A 123 -49.36 7.80 11.31
CA ALA A 123 -48.82 6.45 11.48
C ALA A 123 -49.90 5.38 11.26
N LYS A 124 -51.14 5.64 11.69
CA LYS A 124 -52.29 4.77 11.45
C LYS A 124 -52.66 4.70 9.96
N THR A 125 -52.64 5.84 9.25
CA THR A 125 -52.79 5.87 7.80
C THR A 125 -51.66 5.09 7.10
N GLU A 126 -50.40 5.28 7.51
CA GLU A 126 -49.25 4.55 6.97
C GLU A 126 -49.36 3.04 7.25
N TYR A 127 -49.84 2.65 8.44
CA TYR A 127 -50.10 1.25 8.78
C TYR A 127 -51.13 0.64 7.83
N PHE A 128 -52.28 1.29 7.64
CA PHE A 128 -53.31 0.80 6.73
C PHE A 128 -52.83 0.73 5.29
N GLN A 129 -52.03 1.69 4.83
CA GLN A 129 -51.40 1.64 3.50
C GLN A 129 -50.50 0.39 3.37
N LYS A 130 -49.66 0.11 4.38
CA LYS A 130 -48.78 -1.07 4.36
C LYS A 130 -49.56 -2.39 4.41
N VAL A 131 -50.67 -2.44 5.16
CA VAL A 131 -51.57 -3.61 5.17
C VAL A 131 -52.20 -3.81 3.79
N ASP A 132 -52.69 -2.73 3.17
CA ASP A 132 -53.28 -2.76 1.83
C ASP A 132 -52.27 -3.26 0.77
N ASP A 133 -51.04 -2.75 0.82
CA ASP A 133 -49.96 -3.15 -0.08
C ASP A 133 -49.58 -4.63 0.12
N ASP A 134 -49.51 -5.13 1.36
CA ASP A 134 -49.23 -6.55 1.63
C ASP A 134 -50.37 -7.44 1.12
N ILE A 135 -51.63 -7.06 1.32
CA ILE A 135 -52.78 -7.81 0.80
C ILE A 135 -52.71 -7.90 -0.73
N LYS A 136 -52.45 -6.79 -1.43
CA LYS A 136 -52.28 -6.77 -2.89
C LYS A 136 -51.12 -7.65 -3.35
N LEU A 137 -50.01 -7.67 -2.63
CA LEU A 137 -48.87 -8.52 -2.93
C LEU A 137 -49.24 -10.01 -2.79
N ASN A 138 -50.01 -10.39 -1.77
CA ASN A 138 -50.48 -11.77 -1.61
C ASN A 138 -51.54 -12.16 -2.67
N ILE A 139 -52.40 -11.23 -3.10
CA ILE A 139 -53.32 -11.46 -4.22
C ILE A 139 -52.53 -11.77 -5.49
N ASN A 140 -51.53 -10.96 -5.82
CA ASN A 140 -50.69 -11.19 -6.99
C ASN A 140 -49.95 -12.52 -6.90
N ALA A 141 -49.36 -12.85 -5.75
CA ALA A 141 -48.68 -14.12 -5.54
C ALA A 141 -49.63 -15.33 -5.68
N ALA A 142 -50.88 -15.22 -5.21
CA ALA A 142 -51.90 -16.25 -5.42
C ALA A 142 -52.23 -16.43 -6.91
N ASN A 143 -52.37 -15.33 -7.66
CA ASN A 143 -52.61 -15.36 -9.10
C ASN A 143 -51.42 -15.92 -9.89
N GLU A 144 -50.18 -15.59 -9.52
CA GLU A 144 -48.96 -16.16 -10.12
C GLU A 144 -48.89 -17.68 -9.90
N LEU A 145 -49.29 -18.17 -8.72
CA LEU A 145 -49.38 -19.62 -8.47
C LEU A 145 -50.48 -20.28 -9.30
N ILE A 146 -51.62 -19.63 -9.52
CA ILE A 146 -52.66 -20.10 -10.45
C ILE A 146 -52.10 -20.19 -11.88
N GLU A 147 -51.43 -19.15 -12.36
CA GLU A 147 -50.79 -19.16 -13.68
C GLU A 147 -49.71 -20.25 -13.79
N LYS A 148 -48.96 -20.48 -12.72
CA LYS A 148 -47.96 -21.56 -12.63
C LYS A 148 -48.62 -22.94 -12.69
N LEU A 149 -49.73 -23.15 -11.99
CA LEU A 149 -50.50 -24.40 -12.09
C LEU A 149 -51.05 -24.63 -13.50
N ASN A 150 -51.60 -23.58 -14.13
CA ASN A 150 -52.17 -23.64 -15.47
C ASN A 150 -51.11 -23.88 -16.56
N SER A 151 -49.97 -23.18 -16.49
CA SER A 151 -48.86 -23.36 -17.44
C SER A 151 -48.21 -24.73 -17.34
N ASN A 152 -48.35 -25.42 -16.20
CA ASN A 152 -47.80 -26.75 -15.98
C ASN A 152 -48.86 -27.87 -16.08
N GLN A 153 -50.11 -27.56 -16.47
CA GLN A 153 -51.25 -28.49 -16.40
C GLN A 153 -51.08 -29.82 -17.16
N ASP A 154 -50.23 -29.85 -18.19
CA ASP A 154 -50.02 -31.05 -19.02
C ASP A 154 -48.78 -31.85 -18.60
N SER A 155 -48.02 -31.35 -17.63
CA SER A 155 -46.87 -32.04 -17.04
C SER A 155 -47.29 -32.86 -15.83
N VAL A 156 -46.51 -33.87 -15.48
CA VAL A 156 -46.70 -34.65 -14.24
C VAL A 156 -45.86 -34.02 -13.11
N ASP A 157 -44.57 -33.81 -13.35
CA ASP A 157 -43.63 -33.42 -12.30
C ASP A 157 -43.65 -31.92 -11.99
N THR A 158 -43.67 -31.07 -13.02
CA THR A 158 -43.76 -29.61 -12.79
C THR A 158 -45.14 -29.24 -12.27
N LEU A 159 -46.18 -29.99 -12.63
CA LEU A 159 -47.50 -29.86 -12.03
C LEU A 159 -47.50 -30.31 -10.57
N GLN A 160 -46.86 -31.44 -10.23
CA GLN A 160 -46.75 -31.89 -8.83
C GLN A 160 -45.99 -30.90 -7.96
N HIS A 161 -44.89 -30.33 -8.47
CA HIS A 161 -44.13 -29.31 -7.75
C HIS A 161 -44.94 -28.02 -7.59
N ALA A 162 -45.59 -27.55 -8.67
CA ALA A 162 -46.46 -26.38 -8.62
C ALA A 162 -47.64 -26.59 -7.65
N ILE A 163 -48.24 -27.79 -7.62
CA ILE A 163 -49.26 -28.17 -6.64
C ILE A 163 -48.70 -28.09 -5.23
N THR A 164 -47.54 -28.71 -4.96
CA THR A 164 -46.94 -28.72 -3.61
C THR A 164 -46.60 -27.31 -3.13
N GLU A 165 -46.02 -26.49 -4.01
CA GLU A 165 -45.71 -25.09 -3.73
C GLU A 165 -46.98 -24.27 -3.47
N ALA A 166 -47.99 -24.46 -4.31
CA ALA A 166 -49.28 -23.80 -4.18
C ALA A 166 -50.03 -24.23 -2.90
N GLU A 167 -49.99 -25.51 -2.52
CA GLU A 167 -50.56 -26.02 -1.27
C GLU A 167 -49.86 -25.46 -0.04
N ASN A 168 -48.52 -25.42 -0.05
CA ASN A 168 -47.75 -24.80 1.03
C ASN A 168 -48.07 -23.31 1.16
N LYS A 169 -48.15 -22.58 0.04
CA LYS A 169 -48.47 -21.15 0.03
C LYS A 169 -49.94 -20.86 0.33
N LEU A 170 -50.85 -21.75 -0.01
CA LEU A 170 -52.27 -21.62 0.31
C LEU A 170 -52.45 -21.57 1.83
N ASN A 171 -51.77 -22.44 2.58
CA ASN A 171 -51.79 -22.40 4.05
C ASN A 171 -51.28 -21.05 4.59
N ASP A 172 -50.16 -20.55 4.06
CA ASP A 172 -49.64 -19.22 4.42
C ASP A 172 -50.65 -18.10 4.13
N PHE A 173 -51.35 -18.16 2.99
CA PHE A 173 -52.35 -17.17 2.60
C PHE A 173 -53.60 -17.23 3.47
N GLU A 174 -54.06 -18.43 3.85
CA GLU A 174 -55.18 -18.63 4.78
C GLU A 174 -54.85 -18.07 6.16
N ASP A 175 -53.64 -18.31 6.67
CA ASP A 175 -53.18 -17.74 7.93
C ASP A 175 -53.09 -16.21 7.87
N LYS A 176 -52.56 -15.65 6.77
CA LYS A 176 -52.54 -14.19 6.56
C LYS A 176 -53.94 -13.60 6.48
N LEU A 177 -54.85 -14.24 5.75
CA LEU A 177 -56.23 -13.82 5.64
C LEU A 177 -56.90 -13.78 7.02
N ASN A 178 -56.72 -14.83 7.84
CA ASN A 178 -57.26 -14.87 9.20
C ASN A 178 -56.70 -13.73 10.07
N ASN A 179 -55.43 -13.39 9.92
CA ASN A 179 -54.82 -12.26 10.64
C ASN A 179 -55.39 -10.90 10.18
N TYR A 180 -55.71 -10.77 8.89
CA TYR A 180 -56.27 -9.53 8.35
C TYR A 180 -57.78 -9.39 8.55
N ASP A 181 -58.52 -10.49 8.75
CA ASP A 181 -59.99 -10.51 8.89
C ASP A 181 -60.46 -10.04 10.29
N ASN A 182 -60.06 -8.83 10.68
CA ASN A 182 -60.49 -8.19 11.92
C ASN A 182 -61.39 -6.97 11.65
N GLU A 183 -62.14 -6.56 12.67
CA GLU A 183 -63.09 -5.43 12.57
C GLU A 183 -62.43 -4.11 12.17
N GLU A 184 -61.19 -3.84 12.59
CA GLU A 184 -60.50 -2.59 12.26
C GLU A 184 -60.20 -2.49 10.76
N HIS A 185 -59.78 -3.58 10.14
CA HIS A 185 -59.55 -3.67 8.70
C HIS A 185 -60.86 -3.67 7.90
N LYS A 186 -61.91 -4.34 8.40
CA LYS A 186 -63.25 -4.36 7.76
C LYS A 186 -63.89 -2.97 7.70
N ASN A 187 -63.60 -2.11 8.67
CA ASN A 187 -64.09 -0.73 8.69
C ASN A 187 -63.31 0.21 7.76
N ASN A 188 -62.17 -0.22 7.19
CA ASN A 188 -61.45 0.53 6.15
C ASN A 188 -61.92 0.06 4.76
N GLU A 189 -62.59 0.93 4.02
CA GLU A 189 -63.24 0.58 2.74
C GLU A 189 -62.28 -0.06 1.73
N THR A 190 -61.08 0.50 1.56
CA THR A 190 -60.09 -0.02 0.59
C THR A 190 -59.54 -1.38 1.02
N ILE A 191 -59.20 -1.53 2.29
CA ILE A 191 -58.69 -2.80 2.81
C ILE A 191 -59.79 -3.87 2.76
N SER A 192 -61.02 -3.53 3.11
CA SER A 192 -62.15 -4.47 3.04
C SER A 192 -62.38 -4.98 1.62
N GLN A 193 -62.35 -4.09 0.63
CA GLN A 193 -62.47 -4.48 -0.78
C GLN A 193 -61.34 -5.42 -1.20
N ASN A 194 -60.09 -5.11 -0.85
CA ASN A 194 -58.95 -5.96 -1.18
C ASN A 194 -58.95 -7.28 -0.39
N LEU A 195 -59.49 -7.33 0.83
CA LEU A 195 -59.69 -8.57 1.57
C LEU A 195 -60.70 -9.48 0.89
N ASP A 196 -61.78 -8.94 0.36
CA ASP A 196 -62.76 -9.73 -0.41
C ASP A 196 -62.14 -10.29 -1.70
N ILE A 197 -61.31 -9.49 -2.39
CA ILE A 197 -60.54 -9.95 -3.54
C ILE A 197 -59.56 -11.07 -3.13
N PHE A 198 -58.87 -10.91 -1.99
CA PHE A 198 -57.94 -11.93 -1.49
C PHE A 198 -58.65 -13.23 -1.09
N LYS A 199 -59.84 -13.15 -0.49
CA LYS A 199 -60.70 -14.30 -0.20
C LYS A 199 -61.07 -15.06 -1.47
N GLU A 200 -61.50 -14.36 -2.52
CA GLU A 200 -61.82 -15.00 -3.80
C GLU A 200 -60.57 -15.52 -4.52
N ALA A 201 -59.41 -14.87 -4.40
CA ALA A 201 -58.14 -15.37 -4.94
C ALA A 201 -57.71 -16.69 -4.28
N ILE A 202 -57.76 -16.78 -2.94
CA ILE A 202 -57.47 -18.01 -2.17
C ILE A 202 -58.42 -19.14 -2.59
N LYS A 203 -59.72 -18.84 -2.69
CA LYS A 203 -60.74 -19.82 -3.13
C LYS A 203 -60.49 -20.30 -4.56
N THR A 204 -60.08 -19.38 -5.45
CA THR A 204 -59.73 -19.73 -6.83
C THR A 204 -58.48 -20.60 -6.88
N LEU A 205 -57.42 -20.24 -6.14
CA LEU A 205 -56.20 -21.05 -6.02
C LEU A 205 -56.50 -22.46 -5.49
N ARG A 206 -57.32 -22.58 -4.44
CA ARG A 206 -57.74 -23.88 -3.89
C ARG A 206 -58.47 -24.75 -4.93
N ASN A 207 -59.40 -24.14 -5.68
CA ASN A 207 -60.10 -24.84 -6.75
C ASN A 207 -59.13 -25.28 -7.86
N GLU A 208 -58.18 -24.43 -8.23
CA GLU A 208 -57.21 -24.75 -9.28
C GLU A 208 -56.22 -25.83 -8.82
N ILE A 209 -55.73 -25.79 -7.58
CA ILE A 209 -54.97 -26.89 -6.97
C ILE A 209 -55.75 -28.21 -7.07
N SER A 210 -57.05 -28.20 -6.75
CA SER A 210 -57.88 -29.41 -6.84
C SER A 210 -58.01 -29.92 -8.27
N LYS A 211 -58.21 -29.03 -9.26
CA LYS A 211 -58.26 -29.42 -10.68
C LYS A 211 -56.90 -29.94 -11.15
N SER A 212 -55.81 -29.26 -10.79
CA SER A 212 -54.45 -29.66 -11.09
C SER A 212 -54.13 -31.03 -10.48
N ASN A 213 -54.58 -31.34 -9.26
CA ASN A 213 -54.45 -32.66 -8.65
C ASN A 213 -55.20 -33.77 -9.42
N GLN A 214 -56.42 -33.47 -9.89
CA GLN A 214 -57.17 -34.39 -10.76
C GLN A 214 -56.45 -34.60 -12.10
N LYS A 215 -55.97 -33.50 -12.71
CA LYS A 215 -55.22 -33.51 -13.96
C LYS A 215 -53.88 -34.24 -13.82
N TYR A 216 -53.15 -34.04 -12.73
CA TYR A 216 -51.94 -34.81 -12.39
C TYR A 216 -52.23 -36.31 -12.31
N THR A 217 -53.32 -36.69 -11.64
CA THR A 217 -53.73 -38.10 -11.54
C THR A 217 -54.08 -38.67 -12.92
N ALA A 218 -54.81 -37.91 -13.74
CA ALA A 218 -55.15 -38.30 -15.10
C ALA A 218 -53.90 -38.40 -16.01
N ASN A 219 -52.97 -37.45 -15.90
CA ASN A 219 -51.70 -37.43 -16.65
C ASN A 219 -50.84 -38.65 -16.25
N LYS A 220 -50.76 -38.96 -14.96
CA LYS A 220 -50.05 -40.13 -14.43
C LYS A 220 -50.69 -41.45 -14.89
N GLN A 221 -52.01 -41.57 -14.82
CA GLN A 221 -52.73 -42.74 -15.34
C GLN A 221 -52.55 -42.91 -16.85
N THR A 222 -52.63 -41.80 -17.61
CA THR A 222 -52.37 -41.80 -19.05
C THR A 222 -50.94 -42.24 -19.36
N PHE A 223 -49.95 -41.77 -18.58
CA PHE A 223 -48.56 -42.18 -18.70
C PHE A 223 -48.36 -43.69 -18.42
N ASP A 224 -48.91 -44.19 -17.31
CA ASP A 224 -48.83 -45.62 -16.97
C ASP A 224 -49.51 -46.47 -18.04
N GLN A 225 -50.64 -46.00 -18.58
CA GLN A 225 -51.37 -46.69 -19.64
C GLN A 225 -50.66 -46.62 -21.00
N ILE A 226 -49.99 -45.53 -21.34
CA ILE A 226 -49.13 -45.43 -22.54
C ILE A 226 -47.97 -46.42 -22.42
N VAL A 227 -47.29 -46.49 -21.27
CA VAL A 227 -46.17 -47.42 -21.07
C VAL A 227 -46.64 -48.87 -21.10
N GLU A 228 -47.77 -49.18 -20.47
CA GLU A 228 -48.32 -50.53 -20.45
C GLU A 228 -48.85 -50.95 -21.82
N ASN A 229 -49.53 -50.06 -22.54
CA ASN A 229 -49.94 -50.31 -23.92
C ASN A 229 -48.73 -50.48 -24.83
N ALA A 230 -47.70 -49.63 -24.73
CA ALA A 230 -46.47 -49.77 -25.51
C ALA A 230 -45.76 -51.09 -25.23
N LYS A 231 -45.73 -51.56 -23.96
CA LYS A 231 -45.23 -52.89 -23.61
C LYS A 231 -46.08 -54.01 -24.19
N GLN A 232 -47.40 -53.91 -24.12
CA GLN A 232 -48.30 -54.94 -24.64
C GLN A 232 -48.27 -55.00 -26.17
N THR A 233 -48.32 -53.85 -26.86
CA THR A 233 -48.16 -53.74 -28.30
C THR A 233 -46.77 -54.19 -28.75
N SER A 234 -45.70 -53.79 -28.05
CA SER A 234 -44.34 -54.26 -28.33
C SER A 234 -44.23 -55.76 -28.15
N ASN A 235 -44.74 -56.33 -27.04
CA ASN A 235 -44.76 -57.77 -26.85
C ASN A 235 -45.60 -58.50 -27.92
N ALA A 236 -46.71 -57.91 -28.36
CA ALA A 236 -47.53 -58.44 -29.45
C ALA A 236 -46.83 -58.32 -30.81
N ALA A 237 -46.12 -57.23 -31.07
CA ALA A 237 -45.31 -57.01 -32.26
C ALA A 237 -44.11 -57.96 -32.28
N ILE A 238 -43.38 -58.12 -31.17
CA ILE A 238 -42.30 -59.10 -30.96
C ILE A 238 -42.78 -60.52 -31.18
N LYS A 239 -43.93 -60.87 -30.59
CA LYS A 239 -44.54 -62.18 -30.76
C LYS A 239 -44.90 -62.41 -32.22
N LYS A 240 -45.54 -61.42 -32.86
CA LYS A 240 -45.89 -61.49 -34.28
C LYS A 240 -44.65 -61.54 -35.17
N LEU A 241 -43.58 -60.78 -34.89
CA LEU A 241 -42.28 -60.78 -35.57
C LEU A 241 -41.58 -62.14 -35.46
N ARG A 242 -41.59 -62.76 -34.27
CA ARG A 242 -41.07 -64.13 -34.05
C ARG A 242 -41.91 -65.19 -34.78
N GLU A 243 -43.20 -64.94 -34.99
CA GLU A 243 -44.12 -65.81 -35.73
C GLU A 243 -44.06 -65.56 -37.26
N THR A 244 -43.76 -64.33 -37.71
CA THR A 244 -43.61 -63.92 -39.13
C THR A 244 -42.15 -63.81 -39.57
N SER A 245 -41.18 -64.32 -38.80
CA SER A 245 -39.72 -64.24 -39.06
C SER A 245 -39.26 -64.94 -40.36
N LYS A 246 -40.17 -65.27 -41.26
CA LYS A 246 -39.93 -65.67 -42.65
C LYS A 246 -39.94 -64.50 -43.64
N ILE A 247 -40.27 -63.28 -43.21
CA ILE A 247 -40.26 -62.10 -44.08
C ILE A 247 -39.46 -61.00 -43.37
N ASN A 248 -38.20 -60.83 -43.77
CA ASN A 248 -37.38 -59.70 -43.30
C ASN A 248 -37.74 -58.49 -44.19
N VAL A 249 -37.93 -57.25 -43.72
CA VAL A 249 -38.46 -56.12 -44.56
C VAL A 249 -37.78 -54.80 -44.19
N PRO A 250 -37.54 -53.85 -45.13
CA PRO A 250 -36.77 -52.63 -44.88
C PRO A 250 -37.37 -51.80 -43.77
N GLY A 251 -36.51 -51.25 -42.92
CA GLY A 251 -36.91 -50.36 -41.83
C GLY A 251 -37.71 -51.04 -40.71
N LEU A 252 -38.10 -52.32 -40.81
CA LEU A 252 -38.88 -53.00 -39.76
C LEU A 252 -38.01 -53.44 -38.59
N GLU A 253 -36.84 -54.01 -38.88
CA GLU A 253 -35.85 -54.39 -37.85
C GLU A 253 -35.24 -53.14 -37.19
N GLU A 254 -34.98 -52.10 -37.97
CA GLU A 254 -34.54 -50.78 -37.48
C GLU A 254 -35.63 -50.10 -36.63
N ALA A 255 -36.88 -50.04 -37.11
CA ALA A 255 -37.98 -49.49 -36.32
C ALA A 255 -38.23 -50.30 -35.04
N TYR A 256 -37.97 -51.61 -35.08
CA TYR A 256 -38.03 -52.48 -33.92
C TYR A 256 -36.87 -52.24 -32.93
N ASN A 257 -35.64 -52.11 -33.42
CA ASN A 257 -34.47 -51.79 -32.60
C ASN A 257 -34.60 -50.40 -31.98
N ASN A 258 -35.07 -49.41 -32.75
CA ASN A 258 -35.41 -48.07 -32.27
C ASN A 258 -36.52 -48.11 -31.22
N LEU A 259 -37.55 -48.96 -31.40
CA LEU A 259 -38.57 -49.18 -30.37
C LEU A 259 -37.98 -49.83 -29.11
N ALA A 260 -37.09 -50.80 -29.24
CA ALA A 260 -36.43 -51.47 -28.12
C ALA A 260 -35.47 -50.53 -27.35
N ILE A 261 -34.69 -49.71 -28.06
CA ILE A 261 -33.83 -48.68 -27.50
C ILE A 261 -34.68 -47.63 -26.79
N ALA A 262 -35.71 -47.09 -27.44
CA ALA A 262 -36.61 -46.11 -26.83
C ALA A 262 -37.32 -46.69 -25.58
N LEU A 263 -37.68 -47.98 -25.57
CA LEU A 263 -38.22 -48.67 -24.40
C LEU A 263 -37.20 -48.82 -23.25
N ASN A 264 -35.91 -49.05 -23.57
CA ASN A 264 -34.84 -49.08 -22.59
C ASN A 264 -34.52 -47.68 -22.05
N GLU A 265 -34.53 -46.64 -22.89
CA GLU A 265 -34.40 -45.25 -22.47
C GLU A 265 -35.54 -44.83 -21.52
N VAL A 266 -36.78 -45.31 -21.77
CA VAL A 266 -37.89 -45.15 -20.82
C VAL A 266 -37.60 -45.85 -19.48
N ALA A 267 -37.01 -47.05 -19.51
CA ALA A 267 -36.68 -47.79 -18.29
C ALA A 267 -35.58 -47.09 -17.47
N ASP A 268 -34.53 -46.61 -18.14
CA ASP A 268 -33.43 -45.86 -17.51
C ASP A 268 -33.88 -44.48 -17.02
N ALA A 269 -34.75 -43.80 -17.77
CA ALA A 269 -35.35 -42.54 -17.33
C ALA A 269 -36.27 -42.77 -16.11
N LYS A 270 -37.04 -43.87 -16.05
CA LYS A 270 -37.80 -44.28 -14.85
C LYS A 270 -36.89 -44.57 -13.65
N GLN A 271 -35.69 -45.11 -13.87
CA GLN A 271 -34.72 -45.37 -12.81
C GLN A 271 -34.10 -44.06 -12.29
N LYS A 272 -33.72 -43.14 -13.19
CA LYS A 272 -33.14 -41.82 -12.84
C LYS A 272 -34.13 -40.89 -12.11
N VAL A 273 -35.44 -41.04 -12.35
CA VAL A 273 -36.51 -40.32 -11.63
C VAL A 273 -36.60 -40.70 -10.14
N LYS A 274 -36.10 -41.87 -9.73
CA LYS A 274 -36.03 -42.21 -8.30
C LYS A 274 -34.93 -41.46 -7.54
N ASP A 275 -33.92 -40.92 -8.23
CA ASP A 275 -32.64 -40.54 -7.60
C ASP A 275 -32.20 -39.08 -7.80
N SER A 276 -32.91 -38.20 -8.54
CA SER A 276 -32.40 -36.83 -8.74
C SER A 276 -33.45 -35.75 -9.07
N LYS A 277 -33.15 -34.54 -8.60
CA LYS A 277 -33.88 -33.27 -8.72
C LYS A 277 -33.76 -32.63 -10.13
N ILE A 278 -33.72 -33.42 -11.22
CA ILE A 278 -33.48 -32.96 -12.60
C ILE A 278 -34.61 -33.40 -13.55
N HIS A 279 -34.97 -32.48 -14.46
CA HIS A 279 -36.15 -32.33 -15.32
C HIS A 279 -36.73 -33.54 -16.08
N VAL A 280 -38.08 -33.53 -16.23
CA VAL A 280 -38.94 -34.51 -16.92
C VAL A 280 -39.33 -34.13 -18.35
N ASP A 281 -38.87 -33.00 -18.88
CA ASP A 281 -39.10 -32.66 -20.30
C ASP A 281 -38.49 -33.71 -21.25
N ASN A 282 -37.38 -34.34 -20.85
CA ASN A 282 -36.77 -35.48 -21.55
C ASN A 282 -37.69 -36.71 -21.61
N LEU A 283 -38.62 -36.89 -20.67
CA LEU A 283 -39.46 -38.09 -20.58
C LEU A 283 -40.71 -38.03 -21.47
N THR A 284 -41.29 -36.85 -21.67
CA THR A 284 -42.35 -36.65 -22.67
C THR A 284 -41.78 -36.79 -24.08
N GLU A 285 -40.57 -36.28 -24.31
CA GLU A 285 -39.85 -36.47 -25.56
C GLU A 285 -39.53 -37.96 -25.79
N VAL A 286 -39.01 -38.66 -24.79
CA VAL A 286 -38.72 -40.11 -24.86
C VAL A 286 -40.01 -40.94 -25.01
N ALA A 287 -41.11 -40.59 -24.36
CA ALA A 287 -42.40 -41.25 -24.54
C ALA A 287 -43.00 -41.00 -25.93
N GLN A 288 -42.82 -39.79 -26.48
CA GLN A 288 -43.20 -39.48 -27.85
C GLN A 288 -42.30 -40.21 -28.85
N LYS A 289 -41.00 -40.39 -28.56
CA LYS A 289 -40.10 -41.25 -29.34
C LYS A 289 -40.59 -42.70 -29.35
N VAL A 290 -40.99 -43.26 -28.21
CA VAL A 290 -41.60 -44.60 -28.13
C VAL A 290 -42.89 -44.68 -28.94
N LYS A 291 -43.81 -43.72 -28.80
CA LYS A 291 -45.08 -43.71 -29.54
C LYS A 291 -44.88 -43.53 -31.06
N ASN A 292 -43.95 -42.70 -31.47
CA ASN A 292 -43.59 -42.51 -32.87
C ASN A 292 -42.94 -43.78 -33.44
N ALA A 293 -42.03 -44.42 -32.69
CA ALA A 293 -41.43 -45.70 -33.07
C ALA A 293 -42.49 -46.82 -33.15
N GLU A 294 -43.42 -46.88 -32.19
CA GLU A 294 -44.55 -47.82 -32.18
C GLU A 294 -45.46 -47.63 -33.41
N ASN A 295 -45.86 -46.38 -33.70
CA ASN A 295 -46.66 -46.06 -34.87
C ASN A 295 -45.91 -46.42 -36.16
N LYS A 296 -44.61 -46.12 -36.25
CA LYS A 296 -43.77 -46.50 -37.40
C LYS A 296 -43.74 -48.02 -37.59
N VAL A 297 -43.55 -48.80 -36.53
CA VAL A 297 -43.62 -50.28 -36.59
C VAL A 297 -45.00 -50.75 -37.03
N LYS A 298 -46.08 -50.17 -36.48
CA LYS A 298 -47.46 -50.55 -36.81
C LYS A 298 -47.82 -50.23 -38.26
N ASP A 299 -47.50 -49.03 -38.72
CA ASP A 299 -47.76 -48.56 -40.09
C ASP A 299 -46.97 -49.38 -41.10
N LEU A 300 -45.70 -49.71 -40.80
CA LEU A 300 -44.89 -50.61 -41.62
C LEU A 300 -45.52 -52.01 -41.68
N LEU A 301 -45.90 -52.60 -40.55
CA LEU A 301 -46.57 -53.90 -40.52
C LEU A 301 -47.90 -53.89 -41.30
N GLU A 302 -48.68 -52.82 -41.23
CA GLU A 302 -49.96 -52.72 -41.92
C GLU A 302 -49.79 -52.49 -43.44
N LEU A 303 -48.81 -51.67 -43.83
CA LEU A 303 -48.42 -51.47 -45.22
C LEU A 303 -47.96 -52.79 -45.84
N ILE A 304 -47.06 -53.51 -45.17
CA ILE A 304 -46.44 -54.76 -45.65
C ILE A 304 -47.47 -55.84 -45.93
N ASN A 305 -48.48 -56.00 -45.08
CA ASN A 305 -49.55 -56.98 -45.30
C ASN A 305 -50.41 -56.70 -46.55
N LYS A 306 -50.26 -55.53 -47.17
CA LYS A 306 -50.99 -55.08 -48.36
C LYS A 306 -50.11 -55.02 -49.62
N LEU A 307 -48.78 -55.15 -49.51
CA LEU A 307 -47.86 -55.06 -50.65
C LEU A 307 -47.71 -56.41 -51.36
N ASN A 308 -47.58 -56.36 -52.68
CA ASN A 308 -47.10 -57.50 -53.46
C ASN A 308 -45.56 -57.48 -53.59
N ASP A 309 -44.98 -58.55 -54.14
CA ASP A 309 -43.52 -58.71 -54.26
C ASP A 309 -42.82 -57.57 -55.04
N GLU A 310 -43.50 -56.98 -56.03
CA GLU A 310 -42.98 -55.90 -56.86
C GLU A 310 -42.94 -54.58 -56.09
N GLN A 311 -44.02 -54.25 -55.38
CA GLN A 311 -44.10 -53.06 -54.53
C GLN A 311 -43.18 -53.15 -53.31
N LEU A 312 -42.98 -54.36 -52.77
CA LEU A 312 -42.02 -54.62 -51.70
C LEU A 312 -40.59 -54.39 -52.19
N ASN A 313 -40.27 -54.80 -53.43
CA ASN A 313 -38.99 -54.52 -54.09
C ASN A 313 -38.73 -53.04 -54.32
N SER A 314 -39.75 -52.25 -54.71
CA SER A 314 -39.60 -50.80 -54.78
C SER A 314 -39.26 -50.18 -53.43
N LYS A 315 -39.85 -50.68 -52.33
CA LYS A 315 -39.52 -50.21 -50.98
C LYS A 315 -38.11 -50.58 -50.53
N TYR A 316 -37.62 -51.78 -50.87
CA TYR A 316 -36.19 -52.13 -50.66
C TYR A 316 -35.27 -51.14 -51.35
N LEU A 317 -35.57 -50.78 -52.60
CA LEU A 317 -34.76 -49.84 -53.38
C LEU A 317 -34.77 -48.43 -52.81
N GLU A 318 -35.95 -47.89 -52.46
CA GLU A 318 -36.08 -46.56 -51.83
C GLU A 318 -35.25 -46.46 -50.53
N GLU A 319 -35.30 -47.48 -49.67
CA GLU A 319 -34.57 -47.49 -48.41
C GLU A 319 -33.05 -47.58 -48.63
N ILE A 320 -32.59 -48.40 -49.59
CA ILE A 320 -31.15 -48.45 -49.93
C ILE A 320 -30.68 -47.11 -50.45
N GLU A 321 -31.42 -46.49 -51.37
CA GLU A 321 -31.04 -45.21 -51.97
C GLU A 321 -30.99 -44.10 -50.92
N SER A 322 -31.97 -44.05 -50.00
CA SER A 322 -31.95 -43.12 -48.86
C SER A 322 -30.70 -43.31 -47.98
N ASN A 323 -30.37 -44.55 -47.61
CA ASN A 323 -29.18 -44.84 -46.80
C ASN A 323 -27.87 -44.51 -47.53
N ILE A 324 -27.80 -44.72 -48.86
CA ILE A 324 -26.66 -44.32 -49.68
C ILE A 324 -26.50 -42.80 -49.66
N ASP A 325 -27.57 -42.04 -49.87
CA ASP A 325 -27.53 -40.58 -49.91
C ASP A 325 -27.14 -39.99 -48.54
N GLU A 326 -27.73 -40.49 -47.45
CA GLU A 326 -27.40 -40.05 -46.09
C GLU A 326 -25.93 -40.36 -45.71
N LEU A 327 -25.43 -41.55 -46.03
CA LEU A 327 -24.03 -41.90 -45.77
C LEU A 327 -23.07 -41.06 -46.62
N ASN A 328 -23.39 -40.80 -47.89
CA ASN A 328 -22.58 -39.91 -48.74
C ASN A 328 -22.57 -38.47 -48.23
N GLN A 329 -23.71 -37.97 -47.74
CA GLN A 329 -23.79 -36.67 -47.10
C GLN A 329 -22.90 -36.64 -45.85
N LYS A 330 -23.02 -37.61 -44.94
CA LYS A 330 -22.21 -37.66 -43.72
C LYS A 330 -20.72 -37.87 -44.00
N ASN A 331 -20.35 -38.65 -45.02
CA ASN A 331 -18.97 -38.77 -45.48
C ASN A 331 -18.40 -37.40 -45.89
N SER A 332 -19.19 -36.62 -46.62
CA SER A 332 -18.80 -35.27 -47.07
C SER A 332 -18.70 -34.28 -45.89
N GLU A 333 -19.67 -34.32 -44.97
CA GLU A 333 -19.66 -33.49 -43.75
C GLU A 333 -18.48 -33.82 -42.83
N ALA A 334 -18.08 -35.09 -42.74
CA ALA A 334 -16.95 -35.55 -41.94
C ALA A 334 -15.60 -34.95 -42.41
N GLU A 335 -15.48 -34.58 -43.68
CA GLU A 335 -14.27 -33.92 -44.21
C GLU A 335 -14.15 -32.46 -43.79
N VAL A 336 -15.29 -31.80 -43.50
CA VAL A 336 -15.36 -30.34 -43.24
C VAL A 336 -15.79 -29.98 -41.82
N VAL A 337 -16.07 -30.98 -40.97
CA VAL A 337 -16.50 -30.74 -39.59
C VAL A 337 -15.45 -29.94 -38.81
N GLN A 338 -15.89 -28.82 -38.23
CA GLN A 338 -15.03 -27.86 -37.53
C GLN A 338 -14.41 -28.49 -36.27
N ASP A 339 -13.28 -27.96 -35.82
CA ASP A 339 -12.52 -28.42 -34.64
C ASP A 339 -13.22 -28.12 -33.30
N ASN A 340 -14.50 -27.75 -33.31
CA ASN A 340 -15.28 -27.49 -32.11
C ASN A 340 -15.63 -28.82 -31.44
N VAL A 341 -15.20 -28.98 -30.18
CA VAL A 341 -15.31 -30.24 -29.42
C VAL A 341 -16.76 -30.70 -29.26
N THR A 342 -17.68 -29.78 -28.98
CA THR A 342 -19.11 -30.05 -28.83
C THR A 342 -19.71 -30.53 -30.14
N LYS A 343 -19.48 -29.78 -31.23
CA LYS A 343 -19.99 -30.14 -32.56
C LYS A 343 -19.41 -31.45 -33.10
N LEU A 344 -18.12 -31.72 -32.85
CA LEU A 344 -17.49 -32.99 -33.22
C LEU A 344 -18.17 -34.17 -32.50
N SER A 345 -18.45 -34.01 -31.20
CA SER A 345 -19.09 -35.06 -30.40
C SER A 345 -20.53 -35.33 -30.86
N GLU A 346 -21.30 -34.28 -31.13
CA GLU A 346 -22.66 -34.38 -31.68
C GLU A 346 -22.67 -35.08 -33.05
N PHE A 347 -21.75 -34.68 -33.95
CA PHE A 347 -21.62 -35.27 -35.28
C PHE A 347 -21.23 -36.76 -35.25
N ILE A 348 -20.32 -37.15 -34.34
CA ILE A 348 -19.89 -38.55 -34.17
C ILE A 348 -21.09 -39.44 -33.82
N GLU A 349 -21.95 -39.01 -32.89
CA GLU A 349 -23.12 -39.81 -32.51
C GLU A 349 -24.14 -39.91 -33.65
N GLU A 350 -24.47 -38.79 -34.30
CA GLU A 350 -25.38 -38.81 -35.45
C GLU A 350 -24.87 -39.73 -36.58
N PHE A 351 -23.57 -39.70 -36.87
CA PHE A 351 -22.99 -40.51 -37.93
C PHE A 351 -22.95 -42.01 -37.58
N LYS A 352 -22.74 -42.37 -36.30
CA LYS A 352 -22.85 -43.76 -35.81
C LYS A 352 -24.25 -44.32 -36.04
N GLU A 353 -25.28 -43.54 -35.73
CA GLU A 353 -26.68 -43.93 -35.94
C GLU A 353 -26.95 -44.26 -37.41
N LYS A 354 -26.51 -43.40 -38.34
CA LYS A 354 -26.70 -43.61 -39.79
C LYS A 354 -25.95 -44.83 -40.32
N ILE A 355 -24.73 -45.09 -39.86
CA ILE A 355 -23.98 -46.30 -40.23
C ILE A 355 -24.69 -47.58 -39.75
N ASN A 356 -25.30 -47.55 -38.57
CA ASN A 356 -26.04 -48.70 -38.05
C ASN A 356 -27.33 -48.96 -38.86
N ALA A 357 -28.11 -47.93 -39.18
CA ALA A 357 -29.30 -48.05 -40.04
C ALA A 357 -28.97 -48.67 -41.41
N ALA A 358 -27.87 -48.23 -42.03
CA ALA A 358 -27.39 -48.81 -43.28
C ALA A 358 -27.02 -50.30 -43.16
N LYS A 359 -26.32 -50.71 -42.09
CA LYS A 359 -25.99 -52.13 -41.84
C LYS A 359 -27.23 -52.98 -41.70
N GLU A 360 -28.20 -52.51 -40.92
CA GLU A 360 -29.47 -53.19 -40.73
C GLU A 360 -30.19 -53.39 -42.06
N THR A 361 -30.29 -52.34 -42.88
CA THR A 361 -30.86 -52.40 -44.23
C THR A 361 -30.18 -53.47 -45.09
N THR A 362 -28.83 -53.57 -45.06
CA THR A 362 -28.13 -54.60 -45.84
C THR A 362 -28.40 -56.03 -45.37
N ASN A 363 -28.48 -56.25 -44.05
CA ASN A 363 -28.77 -57.57 -43.45
C ASN A 363 -30.19 -58.05 -43.79
N VAL A 364 -31.14 -57.11 -43.78
CA VAL A 364 -32.53 -57.37 -44.15
C VAL A 364 -32.63 -57.87 -45.59
N ILE A 365 -31.96 -57.20 -46.53
CA ILE A 365 -32.02 -57.55 -47.95
C ILE A 365 -31.37 -58.91 -48.23
N ASP A 366 -30.23 -59.19 -47.59
CA ASP A 366 -29.55 -60.48 -47.71
C ASP A 366 -30.41 -61.66 -47.25
N SER A 367 -31.15 -61.45 -46.16
CA SER A 367 -32.06 -62.44 -45.59
C SER A 367 -33.22 -62.82 -46.52
N ASN A 368 -33.56 -61.97 -47.50
CA ASN A 368 -34.62 -62.23 -48.49
C ASN A 368 -34.09 -62.45 -49.91
N SER A 369 -32.80 -62.76 -50.07
CA SER A 369 -32.10 -62.84 -51.37
C SER A 369 -32.78 -63.67 -52.48
N SER A 370 -33.67 -64.59 -52.13
CA SER A 370 -34.47 -65.40 -53.07
C SER A 370 -35.68 -64.67 -53.69
N THR A 371 -36.11 -63.54 -53.11
CA THR A 371 -37.33 -62.78 -53.50
C THR A 371 -37.05 -61.34 -53.95
N VAL A 372 -35.84 -60.82 -53.71
CA VAL A 372 -35.40 -59.51 -54.20
C VAL A 372 -34.90 -59.55 -55.64
N THR A 373 -35.21 -58.49 -56.39
CA THR A 373 -34.79 -58.33 -57.80
C THR A 373 -33.28 -58.13 -57.92
N GLU A 374 -32.75 -58.36 -59.12
CA GLU A 374 -31.32 -58.16 -59.40
C GLU A 374 -30.88 -56.70 -59.20
N GLN A 375 -31.75 -55.74 -59.54
CA GLN A 375 -31.50 -54.31 -59.31
C GLN A 375 -31.32 -53.98 -57.83
N THR A 376 -32.20 -54.50 -56.96
CA THR A 376 -32.10 -54.35 -55.50
C THR A 376 -30.81 -54.97 -54.97
N LYS A 377 -30.41 -56.14 -55.48
CA LYS A 377 -29.15 -56.80 -55.10
C LYS A 377 -27.92 -55.97 -55.49
N THR A 378 -27.90 -55.42 -56.71
CA THR A 378 -26.81 -54.54 -57.16
C THR A 378 -26.69 -53.32 -56.25
N LYS A 379 -27.80 -52.64 -55.94
CA LYS A 379 -27.80 -51.48 -55.04
C LYS A 379 -27.43 -51.84 -53.60
N ASN A 380 -27.87 -52.99 -53.08
CA ASN A 380 -27.46 -53.47 -51.77
C ASN A 380 -25.94 -53.70 -51.69
N ASN A 381 -25.32 -54.20 -52.77
CA ASN A 381 -23.87 -54.35 -52.83
C ASN A 381 -23.14 -53.00 -52.85
N GLU A 382 -23.71 -51.96 -53.48
CA GLU A 382 -23.18 -50.59 -53.39
C GLU A 382 -23.20 -50.09 -51.94
N LEU A 383 -24.33 -50.23 -51.22
CA LEU A 383 -24.45 -49.82 -49.82
C LEU A 383 -23.47 -50.60 -48.91
N LYS A 384 -23.29 -51.90 -49.12
CA LYS A 384 -22.29 -52.72 -48.41
C LYS A 384 -20.86 -52.24 -48.59
N LEU A 385 -20.52 -51.69 -49.76
CA LEU A 385 -19.21 -51.11 -50.00
C LEU A 385 -19.06 -49.74 -49.34
N LEU A 386 -20.15 -48.97 -49.23
CA LEU A 386 -20.17 -47.64 -48.64
C LEU A 386 -20.07 -47.69 -47.10
N ILE A 387 -20.69 -48.66 -46.43
CA ILE A 387 -20.68 -48.78 -44.96
C ILE A 387 -19.25 -48.80 -44.38
N PRO A 388 -18.31 -49.66 -44.84
CA PRO A 388 -16.93 -49.63 -44.36
C PRO A 388 -16.21 -48.32 -44.64
N GLN A 389 -16.49 -47.65 -45.77
CA GLN A 389 -15.92 -46.34 -46.09
C GLN A 389 -16.41 -45.31 -45.05
N SER A 390 -17.70 -45.26 -44.78
CA SER A 390 -18.27 -44.37 -43.75
C SER A 390 -17.72 -44.63 -42.35
N GLN A 391 -17.48 -45.90 -41.99
CA GLN A 391 -16.80 -46.23 -40.73
C GLN A 391 -15.37 -45.68 -40.67
N GLU A 392 -14.65 -45.65 -41.78
CA GLU A 392 -13.32 -45.03 -41.85
C GLU A 392 -13.39 -43.51 -41.68
N HIS A 393 -14.36 -42.85 -42.30
CA HIS A 393 -14.59 -41.41 -42.13
C HIS A 393 -14.97 -41.06 -40.68
N LEU A 394 -15.90 -41.82 -40.08
CA LEU A 394 -16.26 -41.67 -38.67
C LEU A 394 -15.02 -41.79 -37.77
N LYS A 395 -14.20 -42.82 -37.98
CA LYS A 395 -12.98 -43.03 -37.19
C LYS A 395 -12.01 -41.86 -37.30
N LYS A 396 -11.85 -41.25 -38.49
CA LYS A 396 -11.02 -40.05 -38.65
C LYS A 396 -11.53 -38.88 -37.81
N VAL A 397 -12.85 -38.70 -37.68
CA VAL A 397 -13.44 -37.66 -36.84
C VAL A 397 -13.28 -37.98 -35.35
N GLU A 398 -13.45 -39.24 -34.93
CA GLU A 398 -13.16 -39.68 -33.56
C GLU A 398 -11.69 -39.46 -33.18
N ASP A 399 -10.76 -39.85 -34.06
CA ASP A 399 -9.31 -39.64 -33.87
C ASP A 399 -8.99 -38.15 -33.77
N LYS A 400 -9.65 -37.30 -34.57
CA LYS A 400 -9.52 -35.83 -34.52
C LYS A 400 -9.99 -35.27 -33.17
N LEU A 401 -11.16 -35.67 -32.68
CA LEU A 401 -11.67 -35.27 -31.36
C LEU A 401 -10.73 -35.70 -30.22
N ASN A 402 -10.30 -36.96 -30.25
CA ASN A 402 -9.38 -37.51 -29.25
C ASN A 402 -8.04 -36.77 -29.24
N LYS A 403 -7.52 -36.41 -30.41
CA LYS A 403 -6.28 -35.64 -30.52
C LYS A 403 -6.41 -34.25 -29.90
N ILE A 404 -7.45 -33.50 -30.25
CA ILE A 404 -7.70 -32.15 -29.71
C ILE A 404 -7.83 -32.19 -28.19
N THR A 405 -8.64 -33.12 -27.67
CA THR A 405 -8.90 -33.22 -26.24
C THR A 405 -7.67 -33.66 -25.45
N ALA A 406 -6.91 -34.65 -25.95
CA ALA A 406 -5.68 -35.12 -25.30
C ALA A 406 -4.57 -34.06 -25.27
N GLU A 407 -4.38 -33.31 -26.36
CA GLU A 407 -3.39 -32.22 -26.42
C GLU A 407 -3.69 -31.13 -25.37
N ILE A 408 -4.94 -30.65 -25.31
CA ILE A 408 -5.35 -29.59 -24.38
C ILE A 408 -5.28 -30.08 -22.92
N GLN A 409 -5.74 -31.30 -22.64
CA GLN A 409 -5.69 -31.87 -21.29
C GLN A 409 -4.25 -32.12 -20.83
N GLY A 410 -3.37 -32.59 -21.71
CA GLY A 410 -1.96 -32.79 -21.41
C GLY A 410 -1.23 -31.48 -21.08
N GLU A 411 -1.48 -30.42 -21.86
CA GLU A 411 -0.96 -29.09 -21.58
C GLU A 411 -1.48 -28.55 -20.24
N LEU A 412 -2.79 -28.71 -19.94
CA LEU A 412 -3.38 -28.30 -18.67
C LEU A 412 -2.72 -29.01 -17.48
N PHE A 413 -2.59 -30.34 -17.56
CA PHE A 413 -1.98 -31.14 -16.49
C PHE A 413 -0.54 -30.71 -16.21
N THR A 414 0.24 -30.48 -17.27
CA THR A 414 1.64 -30.02 -17.15
C THR A 414 1.71 -28.66 -16.45
N LEU A 415 0.85 -27.71 -16.83
CA LEU A 415 0.82 -26.38 -16.22
C LEU A 415 0.32 -26.42 -14.76
N GLN A 416 -0.63 -27.30 -14.44
CA GLN A 416 -1.07 -27.53 -13.05
C GLN A 416 0.06 -28.08 -12.17
N SER A 417 0.82 -29.05 -12.67
CA SER A 417 2.01 -29.58 -11.97
C SER A 417 3.02 -28.47 -11.74
N ASN A 418 3.40 -27.73 -12.78
CA ASN A 418 4.38 -26.65 -12.68
C ASN A 418 3.95 -25.55 -11.69
N ALA A 419 2.66 -25.19 -11.66
CA ALA A 419 2.14 -24.22 -10.71
C ALA A 419 2.18 -24.74 -9.26
N GLN A 420 1.96 -26.04 -9.06
CA GLN A 420 2.06 -26.67 -7.74
C GLN A 420 3.51 -26.82 -7.26
N ASP A 421 4.43 -27.19 -8.15
CA ASP A 421 5.86 -27.27 -7.85
C ASP A 421 6.40 -25.89 -7.47
N ASN A 422 5.98 -24.85 -8.20
CA ASN A 422 6.34 -23.47 -7.89
C ASN A 422 5.77 -23.02 -6.52
N LYS A 423 4.52 -23.37 -6.20
CA LYS A 423 3.95 -23.12 -4.87
C LYS A 423 4.79 -23.76 -3.76
N GLN A 424 5.19 -25.01 -3.95
CA GLN A 424 6.03 -25.72 -2.99
C GLN A 424 7.41 -25.06 -2.84
N SER A 425 8.06 -24.70 -3.95
CA SER A 425 9.35 -23.99 -3.94
C SER A 425 9.27 -22.68 -3.14
N ILE A 426 8.22 -21.89 -3.33
CA ILE A 426 8.01 -20.62 -2.59
C ILE A 426 7.89 -20.86 -1.08
N GLU A 427 7.23 -21.95 -0.67
CA GLU A 427 7.03 -22.30 0.73
C GLU A 427 8.34 -22.75 1.39
N GLU A 428 9.10 -23.61 0.70
CA GLU A 428 10.37 -24.17 1.17
C GLU A 428 11.49 -23.13 1.21
N ASN A 429 11.47 -22.18 0.28
CA ASN A 429 12.52 -21.17 0.11
C ASN A 429 12.10 -19.78 0.62
N LYS A 430 11.13 -19.69 1.54
CA LYS A 430 10.62 -18.43 2.09
C LYS A 430 11.71 -17.48 2.64
N ASP A 431 12.85 -18.03 3.05
CA ASP A 431 13.97 -17.30 3.64
C ASP A 431 15.13 -17.06 2.64
N ASN A 432 14.95 -17.40 1.36
CA ASN A 432 15.97 -17.31 0.31
C ASN A 432 15.56 -16.34 -0.80
N PHE A 433 16.12 -15.13 -0.76
CA PHE A 433 15.83 -14.06 -1.72
C PHE A 433 16.12 -14.46 -3.17
N GLU A 434 17.24 -15.13 -3.42
CA GLU A 434 17.68 -15.50 -4.77
C GLU A 434 16.71 -16.49 -5.42
N GLN A 435 16.30 -17.50 -4.65
CA GLN A 435 15.38 -18.53 -5.13
C GLN A 435 13.97 -17.98 -5.33
N LEU A 436 13.45 -17.20 -4.37
CA LEU A 436 12.14 -16.55 -4.52
C LEU A 436 12.10 -15.59 -5.71
N SER A 437 13.20 -14.88 -5.99
CA SER A 437 13.32 -14.01 -7.16
C SER A 437 13.19 -14.82 -8.46
N LYS A 438 13.87 -15.97 -8.55
CA LYS A 438 13.76 -16.88 -9.71
C LYS A 438 12.36 -17.46 -9.85
N ASP A 439 11.74 -17.84 -8.74
CA ASP A 439 10.39 -18.40 -8.73
C ASP A 439 9.38 -17.36 -9.22
N LEU A 440 9.49 -16.10 -8.77
CA LEU A 440 8.64 -15.00 -9.21
C LEU A 440 8.85 -14.65 -10.69
N ASP A 441 10.11 -14.56 -11.15
CA ASP A 441 10.42 -14.33 -12.57
C ASP A 441 9.84 -15.43 -13.47
N ASN A 442 9.93 -16.70 -13.06
CA ASN A 442 9.36 -17.81 -13.81
C ASN A 442 7.82 -17.74 -13.88
N ILE A 443 7.16 -17.29 -12.80
CA ILE A 443 5.72 -17.07 -12.78
C ILE A 443 5.33 -16.00 -13.81
N GLU A 444 5.99 -14.83 -13.74
CA GLU A 444 5.66 -13.66 -14.54
C GLU A 444 5.98 -13.86 -16.03
N GLN A 445 7.11 -14.49 -16.36
CA GLN A 445 7.56 -14.62 -17.74
C GLN A 445 7.04 -15.86 -18.45
N ASN A 446 6.87 -17.00 -17.75
CA ASN A 446 6.60 -18.29 -18.39
C ASN A 446 5.21 -18.83 -18.08
N LEU A 447 4.90 -19.02 -16.79
CA LEU A 447 3.67 -19.72 -16.36
C LEU A 447 2.40 -18.93 -16.71
N ALA A 448 2.36 -17.63 -16.40
CA ALA A 448 1.21 -16.78 -16.68
C ALA A 448 0.88 -16.72 -18.19
N ASN A 449 1.90 -16.57 -19.03
CA ASN A 449 1.77 -16.54 -20.48
C ASN A 449 1.28 -17.89 -21.03
N SER A 450 1.85 -19.00 -20.54
CA SER A 450 1.46 -20.34 -20.98
C SER A 450 0.00 -20.67 -20.64
N VAL A 451 -0.47 -20.28 -19.45
CA VAL A 451 -1.87 -20.45 -19.05
C VAL A 451 -2.82 -19.56 -19.86
N SER A 452 -2.42 -18.32 -20.18
CA SER A 452 -3.18 -17.45 -21.07
C SER A 452 -3.34 -18.05 -22.48
N ASN A 453 -2.26 -18.60 -23.03
CA ASN A 453 -2.27 -19.26 -24.33
C ASN A 453 -3.18 -20.51 -24.34
N LEU A 454 -3.11 -21.34 -23.29
CA LEU A 454 -3.98 -22.51 -23.17
C LEU A 454 -5.46 -22.11 -23.05
N LYS A 455 -5.78 -21.04 -22.31
CA LYS A 455 -7.14 -20.51 -22.21
C LYS A 455 -7.69 -20.12 -23.59
N GLN A 456 -6.90 -19.43 -24.40
CA GLN A 456 -7.30 -19.08 -25.77
C GLN A 456 -7.52 -20.33 -26.64
N LYS A 457 -6.70 -21.37 -26.49
CA LYS A 457 -6.91 -22.66 -27.18
C LYS A 457 -8.24 -23.30 -26.77
N ILE A 458 -8.54 -23.37 -25.47
CA ILE A 458 -9.79 -23.92 -24.93
C ILE A 458 -11.00 -23.15 -25.47
N GLU A 459 -10.94 -21.81 -25.45
CA GLU A 459 -12.01 -20.94 -25.97
C GLU A 459 -12.22 -21.13 -27.48
N LYS A 460 -11.14 -21.25 -28.26
CA LYS A 460 -11.22 -21.45 -29.71
C LYS A 460 -11.94 -22.75 -30.10
N VAL A 461 -11.75 -23.82 -29.34
CA VAL A 461 -12.38 -25.14 -29.62
C VAL A 461 -13.67 -25.37 -28.83
N ASP A 462 -14.11 -24.40 -28.02
CA ASP A 462 -15.30 -24.47 -27.16
C ASP A 462 -15.32 -25.70 -26.23
N TYR A 463 -14.19 -25.99 -25.58
CA TYR A 463 -14.11 -27.14 -24.68
C TYR A 463 -14.60 -26.78 -23.27
N GLN A 464 -15.93 -26.68 -23.12
CA GLN A 464 -16.58 -26.11 -21.92
C GLN A 464 -16.15 -26.74 -20.59
N ASN A 465 -15.91 -28.05 -20.58
CA ASN A 465 -15.50 -28.79 -19.39
C ASN A 465 -14.19 -28.28 -18.75
N LEU A 466 -13.35 -27.56 -19.52
CA LEU A 466 -12.05 -27.06 -19.06
C LEU A 466 -12.04 -25.58 -18.68
N PHE A 467 -13.14 -24.83 -18.85
CA PHE A 467 -13.19 -23.41 -18.46
C PHE A 467 -13.01 -23.17 -16.97
N LYS A 468 -13.60 -24.02 -16.13
CA LYS A 468 -13.40 -23.93 -14.68
C LYS A 468 -11.95 -24.30 -14.29
N PRO A 469 -11.41 -25.47 -14.68
CA PRO A 469 -10.02 -25.85 -14.39
C PRO A 469 -8.96 -24.81 -14.79
N ILE A 470 -9.10 -24.17 -15.96
CA ILE A 470 -8.13 -23.16 -16.41
C ILE A 470 -8.22 -21.86 -15.59
N ASN A 471 -9.43 -21.46 -15.17
CA ASN A 471 -9.63 -20.28 -14.30
C ASN A 471 -9.13 -20.54 -12.87
N ASP A 472 -9.32 -21.76 -12.35
CA ASP A 472 -8.77 -22.18 -11.06
C ASP A 472 -7.23 -22.14 -11.09
N LEU A 473 -6.61 -22.57 -12.21
CA LEU A 473 -5.16 -22.48 -12.42
C LEU A 473 -4.66 -21.03 -12.52
N GLN A 474 -5.37 -20.14 -13.21
CA GLN A 474 -5.06 -18.71 -13.23
C GLN A 474 -5.04 -18.11 -11.82
N SER A 475 -6.03 -18.47 -11.00
CA SER A 475 -6.14 -18.00 -9.62
C SER A 475 -4.99 -18.53 -8.74
N LEU A 476 -4.56 -19.78 -8.96
CA LEU A 476 -3.41 -20.36 -8.27
C LEU A 476 -2.11 -19.63 -8.63
N ILE A 477 -1.87 -19.34 -9.91
CA ILE A 477 -0.68 -18.61 -10.37
C ILE A 477 -0.63 -17.21 -9.74
N GLU A 478 -1.76 -16.49 -9.74
CA GLU A 478 -1.84 -15.17 -9.12
C GLU A 478 -1.59 -15.23 -7.60
N SER A 479 -2.11 -16.26 -6.93
CA SER A 479 -1.82 -16.49 -5.51
C SER A 479 -0.34 -16.76 -5.25
N ASN A 480 0.32 -17.57 -6.09
CA ASN A 480 1.75 -17.87 -5.96
C ASN A 480 2.60 -16.62 -6.18
N LYS A 481 2.28 -15.82 -7.20
CA LYS A 481 2.93 -14.53 -7.48
C LYS A 481 2.91 -13.62 -6.25
N ASN A 482 1.73 -13.40 -5.69
CA ASN A 482 1.55 -12.51 -4.54
C ASN A 482 2.29 -13.05 -3.31
N LYS A 483 2.29 -14.38 -3.09
CA LYS A 483 3.02 -14.98 -1.97
C LYS A 483 4.53 -14.86 -2.10
N ALA A 484 5.09 -15.09 -3.29
CA ALA A 484 6.52 -14.89 -3.55
C ALA A 484 6.93 -13.42 -3.31
N LEU A 485 6.12 -12.48 -3.82
CA LEU A 485 6.35 -11.05 -3.65
C LEU A 485 6.34 -10.62 -2.18
N GLU A 486 5.37 -11.09 -1.40
CA GLU A 486 5.31 -10.81 0.05
C GLU A 486 6.47 -11.43 0.83
N ASN A 487 6.89 -12.65 0.51
CA ASN A 487 8.08 -13.26 1.13
C ASN A 487 9.34 -12.43 0.83
N ILE A 488 9.52 -11.97 -0.41
CA ILE A 488 10.65 -11.10 -0.79
C ILE A 488 10.60 -9.78 -0.03
N LYS A 489 9.42 -9.15 0.11
CA LYS A 489 9.25 -7.94 0.95
C LYS A 489 9.66 -8.21 2.39
N GLY A 490 9.25 -9.35 2.95
CA GLY A 490 9.65 -9.79 4.29
C GLY A 490 11.16 -9.83 4.47
N LEU A 491 11.89 -10.43 3.51
CA LEU A 491 13.35 -10.51 3.55
C LEU A 491 14.03 -9.15 3.45
N ILE A 492 13.51 -8.25 2.60
CA ILE A 492 14.06 -6.89 2.50
C ILE A 492 13.78 -6.10 3.80
N LEU A 493 12.62 -6.31 4.44
CA LEU A 493 12.33 -5.71 5.75
C LEU A 493 13.28 -6.22 6.83
N GLU A 494 13.62 -7.51 6.84
CA GLU A 494 14.63 -8.05 7.74
C GLU A 494 16.01 -7.42 7.51
N GLU A 495 16.41 -7.26 6.26
CA GLU A 495 17.67 -6.61 5.89
C GLU A 495 17.68 -5.13 6.31
N LEU A 496 16.57 -4.41 6.10
CA LEU A 496 16.38 -3.05 6.59
C LEU A 496 16.52 -2.96 8.12
N ASN A 497 15.97 -3.93 8.85
CA ASN A 497 16.09 -3.97 10.31
C ASN A 497 17.51 -4.31 10.79
N LYS A 498 18.32 -4.99 9.96
CA LYS A 498 19.74 -5.27 10.23
C LYS A 498 20.65 -4.08 9.90
N ALA A 499 20.18 -3.10 9.14
CA ALA A 499 20.95 -1.90 8.76
C ALA A 499 21.07 -0.92 9.95
N GLN A 500 22.21 -0.95 10.64
CA GLN A 500 22.42 -0.28 11.93
C GLN A 500 22.65 1.24 11.84
N HIS A 501 23.06 1.76 10.69
CA HIS A 501 23.52 3.14 10.53
C HIS A 501 22.46 4.05 9.86
N LEU A 502 21.31 3.49 9.49
CA LEU A 502 20.23 4.27 8.89
C LEU A 502 19.51 5.14 9.93
N LYS A 503 19.16 6.36 9.53
CA LYS A 503 18.33 7.26 10.36
C LYS A 503 16.88 6.80 10.35
N GLN A 504 16.13 7.14 11.41
CA GLN A 504 14.72 6.75 11.55
C GLN A 504 13.85 7.17 10.36
N ASP A 505 14.01 8.39 9.84
CA ASP A 505 13.25 8.85 8.68
C ASP A 505 13.56 8.01 7.42
N GLN A 506 14.82 7.58 7.23
CA GLN A 506 15.23 6.74 6.12
C GLN A 506 14.65 5.33 6.25
N ILE A 507 14.65 4.77 7.47
CA ILE A 507 14.02 3.48 7.75
C ILE A 507 12.53 3.54 7.40
N GLN A 508 11.84 4.61 7.80
CA GLN A 508 10.41 4.76 7.49
C GLN A 508 10.16 4.95 5.98
N GLU A 509 11.01 5.72 5.30
CA GLU A 509 10.93 5.89 3.85
C GLU A 509 11.11 4.55 3.11
N PHE A 510 12.11 3.75 3.49
CA PHE A 510 12.32 2.42 2.91
C PHE A 510 11.15 1.47 3.22
N LYS A 511 10.63 1.44 4.45
CA LYS A 511 9.43 0.64 4.79
C LYS A 511 8.25 0.97 3.88
N ASN A 512 7.99 2.26 3.64
CA ASN A 512 6.91 2.69 2.77
C ASN A 512 7.13 2.24 1.32
N LYS A 513 8.37 2.34 0.82
CA LYS A 513 8.73 1.87 -0.54
C LYS A 513 8.61 0.36 -0.70
N ILE A 514 9.04 -0.43 0.30
CA ILE A 514 8.91 -1.90 0.32
C ILE A 514 7.42 -2.28 0.24
N ASN A 515 6.58 -1.66 1.08
CA ASN A 515 5.15 -1.97 1.12
C ASN A 515 4.44 -1.62 -0.21
N ALA A 516 4.84 -0.53 -0.86
CA ALA A 516 4.24 -0.06 -2.10
C ALA A 516 4.74 -0.79 -3.37
N ALA A 517 5.86 -1.50 -3.30
CA ALA A 517 6.45 -2.18 -4.45
C ALA A 517 5.59 -3.38 -4.89
N ASN A 518 5.40 -3.51 -6.22
CA ASN A 518 4.58 -4.56 -6.82
C ASN A 518 5.32 -5.38 -7.87
N THR A 519 6.62 -5.11 -8.07
CA THR A 519 7.46 -5.81 -9.04
C THR A 519 8.77 -6.26 -8.39
N LEU A 520 9.37 -7.31 -8.94
CA LEU A 520 10.66 -7.80 -8.48
C LEU A 520 11.78 -6.77 -8.64
N GLU A 521 11.81 -6.04 -9.76
CA GLU A 521 12.87 -5.06 -10.05
C GLU A 521 12.83 -3.86 -9.10
N GLU A 522 11.64 -3.39 -8.71
CA GLU A 522 11.50 -2.39 -7.65
C GLU A 522 12.09 -2.89 -6.34
N LEU A 523 11.78 -4.13 -5.95
CA LEU A 523 12.27 -4.74 -4.70
C LEU A 523 13.79 -4.93 -4.70
N LYS A 524 14.39 -5.42 -5.81
CA LYS A 524 15.84 -5.51 -5.99
C LYS A 524 16.51 -4.13 -5.85
N THR A 525 15.94 -3.12 -6.49
CA THR A 525 16.43 -1.73 -6.42
C THR A 525 16.37 -1.19 -4.99
N ILE A 526 15.27 -1.46 -4.27
CA ILE A 526 15.12 -1.03 -2.87
C ILE A 526 16.17 -1.70 -1.99
N LYS A 527 16.34 -3.02 -2.11
CA LYS A 527 17.35 -3.79 -1.37
C LYS A 527 18.76 -3.21 -1.55
N GLN A 528 19.17 -2.96 -2.79
CA GLN A 528 20.48 -2.38 -3.09
C GLN A 528 20.62 -0.98 -2.46
N LYS A 529 19.61 -0.12 -2.58
CA LYS A 529 19.64 1.23 -1.99
C LYS A 529 19.74 1.21 -0.46
N ILE A 530 19.13 0.23 0.21
CA ILE A 530 19.26 0.06 1.67
C ILE A 530 20.72 -0.19 2.03
N GLN A 531 21.38 -1.14 1.34
CA GLN A 531 22.79 -1.46 1.56
C GLN A 531 23.70 -0.25 1.30
N GLU A 532 23.54 0.39 0.14
CA GLU A 532 24.34 1.57 -0.25
C GLU A 532 24.18 2.72 0.76
N THR A 533 22.94 3.02 1.16
CA THR A 533 22.67 4.10 2.11
C THR A 533 23.24 3.78 3.49
N ASN A 534 23.12 2.55 3.96
CA ASN A 534 23.66 2.12 5.25
C ASN A 534 25.18 2.22 5.28
N SER A 535 25.88 1.71 4.24
CA SER A 535 27.34 1.79 4.14
C SER A 535 27.85 3.24 4.07
N LYS A 536 27.12 4.13 3.36
CA LYS A 536 27.45 5.56 3.34
C LYS A 536 27.26 6.23 4.70
N GLN A 537 26.20 5.90 5.44
CA GLN A 537 26.03 6.42 6.80
C GLN A 537 27.11 5.90 7.76
N GLU A 538 27.47 4.62 7.69
CA GLU A 538 28.57 4.04 8.46
C GLU A 538 29.89 4.81 8.21
N ALA A 539 30.21 5.10 6.95
CA ALA A 539 31.38 5.90 6.59
C ALA A 539 31.33 7.31 7.21
N ASN A 540 30.17 7.97 7.15
CA ASN A 540 29.97 9.29 7.74
C ASN A 540 30.05 9.28 9.28
N GLU A 541 29.66 8.19 9.93
CA GLU A 541 29.84 8.02 11.38
C GLU A 541 31.31 7.79 11.73
N PHE A 542 32.01 6.99 10.94
CA PHE A 542 33.43 6.70 11.11
C PHE A 542 34.29 7.98 11.16
N VAL A 543 34.13 8.91 10.21
CA VAL A 543 34.98 10.12 10.17
C VAL A 543 34.79 11.00 11.40
N LYS A 544 33.59 11.02 11.98
CA LYS A 544 33.28 11.82 13.19
C LYS A 544 33.96 11.28 14.45
N GLN A 545 34.45 10.03 14.42
CA GLN A 545 35.22 9.44 15.51
C GLN A 545 36.71 9.82 15.47
N LEU A 546 37.17 10.49 14.39
CA LEU A 546 38.57 10.90 14.23
C LEU A 546 38.84 12.24 14.92
N ASN A 547 39.54 12.19 16.06
CA ASN A 547 39.69 13.32 17.00
C ASN A 547 40.69 14.43 16.61
N ASN A 548 41.43 14.26 15.51
CA ASN A 548 42.47 15.20 15.08
C ASN A 548 42.17 15.86 13.73
N LEU A 549 41.00 15.63 13.17
CA LEU A 549 40.53 16.31 11.96
C LEU A 549 39.84 17.63 12.31
N SER A 550 39.90 18.57 11.40
CA SER A 550 39.12 19.81 11.45
C SER A 550 37.69 19.59 10.94
N ASP A 551 36.77 20.47 11.31
CA ASP A 551 35.38 20.44 10.80
C ASP A 551 35.34 20.54 9.26
N SER A 552 36.26 21.30 8.66
CA SER A 552 36.36 21.41 7.20
C SER A 552 36.73 20.07 6.55
N GLU A 553 37.71 19.36 7.10
CA GLU A 553 38.13 18.04 6.60
C GLU A 553 37.05 16.97 6.81
N ILE A 554 36.34 17.02 7.95
CA ILE A 554 35.18 16.15 8.20
C ILE A 554 34.08 16.40 7.17
N ASN A 555 33.78 17.68 6.88
CA ASN A 555 32.77 18.03 5.88
C ASN A 555 33.20 17.65 4.45
N GLU A 556 34.49 17.77 4.13
CA GLU A 556 35.05 17.32 2.84
C GLU A 556 34.94 15.80 2.68
N TYR A 557 35.22 15.04 3.74
CA TYR A 557 35.01 13.59 3.76
C TYR A 557 33.54 13.25 3.50
N ILE A 558 32.61 13.87 4.24
CA ILE A 558 31.16 13.59 4.11
C ILE A 558 30.69 13.88 2.68
N LYS A 559 31.10 15.01 2.08
CA LYS A 559 30.80 15.30 0.67
C LYS A 559 31.40 14.27 -0.29
N SER A 560 32.59 13.77 0.00
CA SER A 560 33.25 12.75 -0.81
C SER A 560 32.52 11.41 -0.74
N VAL A 561 32.00 11.02 0.44
CA VAL A 561 31.18 9.81 0.62
C VAL A 561 29.96 9.81 -0.28
N ASP A 562 29.29 10.97 -0.43
CA ASP A 562 28.09 11.07 -1.27
C ASP A 562 28.38 10.70 -2.73
N GLY A 563 29.54 11.11 -3.26
CA GLY A 563 29.98 10.86 -4.64
C GLY A 563 30.83 9.60 -4.85
N THR A 564 31.13 8.83 -3.80
CA THR A 564 31.99 7.64 -3.87
C THR A 564 31.15 6.36 -3.97
N ASN A 565 31.58 5.42 -4.80
CA ASN A 565 30.98 4.09 -4.87
C ASN A 565 31.25 3.31 -3.58
N THR A 566 30.33 2.42 -3.21
CA THR A 566 30.38 1.70 -1.94
C THR A 566 31.69 0.91 -1.75
N ASP A 567 32.20 0.30 -2.83
CA ASP A 567 33.45 -0.48 -2.84
C ASP A 567 34.70 0.38 -2.56
N ASP A 568 34.64 1.67 -2.92
CA ASP A 568 35.76 2.61 -2.76
C ASP A 568 35.75 3.33 -1.41
N LEU A 569 34.71 3.14 -0.58
CA LEU A 569 34.62 3.77 0.74
C LEU A 569 35.76 3.34 1.67
N SER A 570 36.29 2.12 1.51
CA SER A 570 37.43 1.63 2.29
C SER A 570 38.68 2.47 2.06
N ASN A 571 38.98 2.81 0.80
CA ASN A 571 40.12 3.66 0.42
C ASN A 571 39.98 5.07 1.02
N LEU A 572 38.75 5.61 1.02
CA LEU A 572 38.47 6.92 1.61
C LEU A 572 38.63 6.89 3.14
N LYS A 573 38.12 5.85 3.82
CA LYS A 573 38.33 5.63 5.28
C LYS A 573 39.83 5.58 5.60
N GLU A 574 40.62 4.82 4.84
CA GLU A 574 42.07 4.69 5.04
C GLU A 574 42.81 6.04 4.87
N LYS A 575 42.47 6.81 3.83
CA LYS A 575 43.06 8.13 3.58
C LYS A 575 42.92 9.05 4.80
N TYR A 576 41.72 9.14 5.36
CA TYR A 576 41.47 10.05 6.49
C TYR A 576 41.95 9.50 7.84
N SER A 577 42.01 8.17 8.01
CA SER A 577 42.74 7.55 9.13
C SER A 577 44.20 7.98 9.16
N LYS A 578 44.88 7.92 8.01
CA LYS A 578 46.30 8.33 7.89
C LYS A 578 46.50 9.81 8.24
N ILE A 579 45.62 10.69 7.75
CA ILE A 579 45.68 12.12 8.09
C ILE A 579 45.50 12.31 9.62
N ASN A 580 44.52 11.64 10.22
CA ASN A 580 44.26 11.72 11.66
C ASN A 580 45.45 11.20 12.49
N GLU A 581 46.07 10.10 12.08
CA GLU A 581 47.24 9.53 12.73
C GLU A 581 48.46 10.44 12.62
N GLN A 582 48.75 10.95 11.42
CA GLN A 582 49.87 11.86 11.18
C GLN A 582 49.71 13.14 12.01
N LYS A 583 48.51 13.72 12.09
CA LYS A 583 48.27 14.87 12.99
C LYS A 583 48.43 14.51 14.46
N SER A 584 48.03 13.32 14.88
CA SER A 584 48.29 12.83 16.25
C SER A 584 49.78 12.80 16.56
N GLN A 585 50.61 12.35 15.61
CA GLN A 585 52.07 12.32 15.75
C GLN A 585 52.66 13.74 15.86
N LEU A 586 52.16 14.70 15.07
CA LEU A 586 52.57 16.11 15.17
C LEU A 586 52.21 16.71 16.55
N ILE A 587 51.00 16.43 17.04
CA ILE A 587 50.52 16.85 18.37
C ILE A 587 51.40 16.27 19.49
N SER A 588 51.82 15.01 19.37
CA SER A 588 52.69 14.37 20.37
C SER A 588 54.06 15.06 20.48
N GLN A 589 54.65 15.46 19.35
CA GLN A 589 55.96 16.12 19.32
C GLN A 589 55.98 17.47 20.06
N ILE A 590 54.83 18.13 20.24
CA ILE A 590 54.74 19.39 21.01
C ILE A 590 55.07 19.17 22.49
N ASN A 591 54.77 18.00 23.04
CA ASN A 591 54.97 17.73 24.48
C ASN A 591 56.44 17.85 24.90
N ASP A 592 57.36 17.51 23.99
CA ASP A 592 58.80 17.47 24.23
C ASP A 592 59.48 18.85 24.10
N LEU A 593 58.73 19.90 23.73
CA LEU A 593 59.26 21.25 23.51
C LEU A 593 59.24 22.10 24.79
N ASP A 594 60.15 23.08 24.88
CA ASP A 594 60.35 23.95 26.05
C ASP A 594 59.40 25.17 26.02
N PHE A 595 58.11 24.89 26.20
CA PHE A 595 57.03 25.87 26.30
C PHE A 595 56.16 25.62 27.54
N THR A 596 55.43 26.65 27.97
CA THR A 596 54.37 26.51 28.98
C THR A 596 53.24 25.61 28.48
N ASP A 597 52.51 24.99 29.39
CA ASP A 597 51.39 24.11 29.04
C ASP A 597 50.29 24.85 28.28
N GLU A 598 50.07 26.14 28.59
CA GLU A 598 49.13 27.00 27.86
C GLU A 598 49.50 27.11 26.37
N HIS A 599 50.75 27.45 26.06
CA HIS A 599 51.23 27.52 24.69
C HIS A 599 51.23 26.15 24.01
N LYS A 600 51.64 25.08 24.70
CA LYS A 600 51.56 23.72 24.17
C LYS A 600 50.11 23.37 23.78
N ASN A 601 49.15 23.68 24.62
CA ASN A 601 47.74 23.42 24.35
C ASN A 601 47.20 24.27 23.20
N GLN A 602 47.61 25.53 23.11
CA GLN A 602 47.30 26.39 21.97
C GLN A 602 47.84 25.80 20.65
N PHE A 603 49.13 25.44 20.60
CA PHE A 603 49.74 24.83 19.41
C PHE A 603 49.05 23.52 19.00
N LYS A 604 48.70 22.66 19.96
CA LYS A 604 47.95 21.42 19.68
C LYS A 604 46.58 21.72 19.05
N LYS A 605 45.88 22.76 19.53
CA LYS A 605 44.60 23.19 18.96
C LYS A 605 44.76 23.73 17.53
N GLU A 606 45.79 24.55 17.29
CA GLU A 606 46.10 25.10 15.97
C GLU A 606 46.45 24.00 14.96
N ILE A 607 47.20 22.96 15.36
CA ILE A 607 47.47 21.79 14.51
C ILE A 607 46.18 21.07 14.09
N LYS A 608 45.21 20.90 14.99
CA LYS A 608 43.93 20.24 14.67
C LYS A 608 43.11 21.03 13.65
N GLN A 609 43.16 22.36 13.72
CA GLN A 609 42.37 23.25 12.86
C GLN A 609 42.94 23.42 11.45
N LYS A 610 44.23 23.16 11.26
CA LYS A 610 44.92 23.27 9.96
C LYS A 610 44.83 21.96 9.18
N ASN A 611 44.91 22.03 7.85
CA ASN A 611 45.14 20.83 7.04
C ASN A 611 46.53 20.23 7.34
N LEU A 612 46.78 19.00 6.88
CA LEU A 612 48.04 18.30 7.20
C LEU A 612 49.31 19.07 6.80
N ALA A 613 49.34 19.66 5.60
CA ALA A 613 50.52 20.37 5.10
C ALA A 613 50.81 21.63 5.94
N ASP A 614 49.76 22.40 6.24
CA ASP A 614 49.88 23.59 7.08
C ASP A 614 50.20 23.25 8.53
N ALA A 615 49.70 22.13 9.04
CA ALA A 615 50.06 21.61 10.37
C ALA A 615 51.54 21.21 10.46
N GLN A 616 52.08 20.56 9.42
CA GLN A 616 53.51 20.23 9.34
C GLN A 616 54.38 21.49 9.33
N ASN A 617 54.03 22.47 8.49
CA ASN A 617 54.73 23.77 8.43
C ASN A 617 54.66 24.52 9.76
N HIS A 618 53.52 24.47 10.43
CA HIS A 618 53.34 25.12 11.73
C HIS A 618 54.22 24.48 12.82
N LEU A 619 54.28 23.14 12.91
CA LEU A 619 55.18 22.44 13.83
C LEU A 619 56.65 22.80 13.59
N GLU A 620 57.08 22.89 12.33
CA GLU A 620 58.44 23.27 11.97
C GLU A 620 58.79 24.69 12.47
N ASN A 621 57.86 25.63 12.36
CA ASN A 621 58.04 26.98 12.92
C ASN A 621 58.13 26.96 14.45
N ILE A 622 57.32 26.15 15.14
CA ILE A 622 57.40 25.97 16.60
C ILE A 622 58.77 25.40 17.00
N LYS A 623 59.29 24.41 16.25
CA LYS A 623 60.62 23.83 16.49
C LYS A 623 61.73 24.88 16.36
N LYS A 624 61.69 25.73 15.33
CA LYS A 624 62.66 26.85 15.19
C LYS A 624 62.65 27.80 16.38
N ILE A 625 61.46 28.12 16.90
CA ILE A 625 61.33 28.95 18.11
C ILE A 625 61.96 28.22 19.30
N ASN A 626 61.67 26.94 19.48
CA ASN A 626 62.24 26.13 20.57
C ASN A 626 63.77 26.03 20.49
N ASP A 627 64.32 25.81 19.30
CA ASP A 627 65.77 25.71 19.09
C ASP A 627 66.47 27.03 19.43
N LEU A 628 65.89 28.15 19.00
CA LEU A 628 66.37 29.48 19.36
C LEU A 628 66.29 29.71 20.88
N LYS A 629 65.20 29.26 21.53
CA LYS A 629 65.09 29.29 23.00
C LYS A 629 66.20 28.49 23.66
N GLN A 630 66.52 27.28 23.18
CA GLN A 630 67.61 26.48 23.74
C GLN A 630 68.96 27.18 23.58
N GLN A 631 69.24 27.76 22.42
CA GLN A 631 70.47 28.53 22.18
C GLN A 631 70.60 29.71 23.17
N ILE A 632 69.52 30.46 23.38
CA ILE A 632 69.53 31.61 24.29
C ILE A 632 69.60 31.17 25.74
N LYS A 633 68.95 30.06 26.10
CA LYS A 633 69.06 29.44 27.43
C LYS A 633 70.50 29.02 27.73
N GLN A 634 71.21 28.45 26.75
CA GLN A 634 72.64 28.16 26.86
C GLN A 634 73.46 29.44 27.04
N TYR A 635 73.20 30.47 26.23
CA TYR A 635 73.86 31.77 26.37
C TYR A 635 73.65 32.40 27.77
N ILE A 636 72.43 32.36 28.31
CA ILE A 636 72.13 32.91 29.65
C ILE A 636 72.87 32.12 30.75
N ASN A 637 73.03 30.80 30.57
CA ASN A 637 73.67 29.92 31.53
C ASN A 637 75.20 29.89 31.43
N ASP A 638 75.77 30.31 30.30
CA ASP A 638 77.22 30.29 30.08
C ASP A 638 77.93 31.14 31.15
N PRO A 639 78.75 30.53 32.02
CA PRO A 639 79.48 31.25 33.05
C PRO A 639 80.38 32.36 32.48
N ALA A 640 80.86 32.23 31.23
CA ALA A 640 81.68 33.23 30.57
C ALA A 640 80.92 34.56 30.34
N ASN A 641 79.59 34.53 30.32
CA ASN A 641 78.76 35.72 30.14
C ASN A 641 78.47 36.48 31.45
N LYS A 642 78.80 35.89 32.62
CA LYS A 642 78.77 36.51 33.95
C LYS A 642 77.44 37.18 34.37
N ILE A 643 76.33 36.83 33.73
CA ILE A 643 75.01 37.43 34.04
C ILE A 643 74.65 37.16 35.52
N PRO A 644 74.17 38.17 36.29
CA PRO A 644 73.75 37.99 37.68
C PRO A 644 72.59 37.00 37.84
N ASP A 645 72.51 36.29 38.96
CA ASP A 645 71.55 35.19 39.13
C ASP A 645 70.08 35.66 39.22
N ASP A 646 69.83 36.85 39.76
CA ASP A 646 68.50 37.49 39.75
C ASP A 646 68.05 37.80 38.31
N LYS A 647 68.97 38.30 37.47
CA LYS A 647 68.72 38.58 36.05
C LYS A 647 68.59 37.31 35.22
N LYS A 648 69.42 36.29 35.47
CA LYS A 648 69.27 34.96 34.85
C LYS A 648 67.87 34.40 35.10
N SER A 649 67.37 34.52 36.33
CA SER A 649 66.06 34.00 36.70
C SER A 649 64.92 34.73 35.97
N LEU A 650 64.99 36.07 35.88
CA LEU A 650 64.04 36.88 35.12
C LEU A 650 64.07 36.53 33.62
N LEU A 651 65.25 36.51 32.99
CA LEU A 651 65.40 36.20 31.57
C LEU A 651 64.94 34.79 31.23
N LYS A 652 65.17 33.80 32.12
CA LYS A 652 64.66 32.44 31.94
C LYS A 652 63.13 32.38 32.00
N ASN A 653 62.50 33.13 32.90
CA ASN A 653 61.04 33.19 32.99
C ASN A 653 60.43 33.89 31.77
N GLU A 654 61.01 35.01 31.32
CA GLU A 654 60.59 35.66 30.06
C GLU A 654 60.76 34.70 28.87
N LEU A 655 61.87 33.96 28.82
CA LEU A 655 62.14 33.01 27.75
C LEU A 655 61.15 31.86 27.75
N LEU A 656 60.79 31.32 28.92
CA LEU A 656 59.79 30.26 29.04
C LEU A 656 58.44 30.71 28.46
N ASN A 657 58.03 31.95 28.73
CA ASN A 657 56.78 32.55 28.26
C ASN A 657 56.81 33.03 26.80
N ALA A 658 57.98 33.18 26.18
CA ALA A 658 58.09 33.58 24.79
C ALA A 658 57.62 32.46 23.84
N ASN A 659 56.74 32.82 22.90
CA ASN A 659 56.08 31.91 21.97
C ASN A 659 56.29 32.24 20.49
N ASN A 660 57.08 33.28 20.18
CA ASN A 660 57.42 33.71 18.83
C ASN A 660 58.89 34.13 18.75
N ILE A 661 59.42 34.19 17.53
CA ILE A 661 60.85 34.48 17.28
C ILE A 661 61.25 35.86 17.81
N LEU A 662 60.42 36.89 17.60
CA LEU A 662 60.75 38.26 17.98
C LEU A 662 60.92 38.42 19.49
N ASP A 663 60.05 37.80 20.28
CA ASP A 663 60.15 37.84 21.75
C ASP A 663 61.39 37.10 22.23
N VAL A 664 61.69 35.96 21.64
CA VAL A 664 62.89 35.19 21.94
C VAL A 664 64.16 35.99 21.60
N GLU A 665 64.21 36.65 20.44
CA GLU A 665 65.34 37.53 20.05
C GLU A 665 65.46 38.77 20.93
N ASN A 666 64.34 39.37 21.37
CA ASN A 666 64.33 40.47 22.32
C ASN A 666 65.02 40.05 23.63
N ILE A 667 64.74 38.84 24.11
CA ILE A 667 65.34 38.30 25.33
C ILE A 667 66.84 38.05 25.15
N HIS A 668 67.26 37.57 23.96
CA HIS A 668 68.69 37.46 23.65
C HIS A 668 69.41 38.80 23.75
N ARG A 669 68.83 39.86 23.17
CA ARG A 669 69.39 41.22 23.26
C ARG A 669 69.48 41.71 24.69
N LYS A 670 68.46 41.47 25.54
CA LYS A 670 68.54 41.78 26.97
C LYS A 670 69.69 41.03 27.66
N ALA A 671 69.88 39.74 27.34
CA ALA A 671 70.98 38.95 27.89
C ALA A 671 72.36 39.48 27.45
N GLN A 672 72.51 39.92 26.20
CA GLN A 672 73.73 40.56 25.69
C GLN A 672 74.04 41.87 26.43
N VAL A 673 73.02 42.71 26.68
CA VAL A 673 73.17 43.94 27.46
C VAL A 673 73.62 43.64 28.89
N GLU A 674 73.05 42.62 29.55
CA GLU A 674 73.48 42.23 30.90
C GLU A 674 74.93 41.72 30.91
N LYS A 675 75.37 40.93 29.91
CA LYS A 675 76.79 40.57 29.75
C LYS A 675 77.69 41.80 29.59
N ALA A 676 77.27 42.76 28.78
CA ALA A 676 78.01 43.99 28.56
C ALA A 676 78.14 44.82 29.86
N LYS A 677 77.07 44.90 30.66
CA LYS A 677 77.10 45.56 31.98
C LYS A 677 78.17 44.96 32.88
N GLN A 678 78.23 43.63 32.97
CA GLN A 678 79.21 42.97 33.83
C GLN A 678 80.64 43.17 33.33
N SER A 679 80.85 43.09 32.02
CA SER A 679 82.15 43.39 31.41
C SER A 679 82.61 44.83 31.69
N ALA A 680 81.68 45.79 31.59
CA ALA A 680 81.91 47.19 31.90
C ALA A 680 82.23 47.42 33.39
N ILE A 681 81.48 46.79 34.31
CA ILE A 681 81.73 46.89 35.76
C ILE A 681 83.13 46.34 36.11
N GLU A 682 83.53 45.20 35.54
CA GLU A 682 84.89 44.66 35.72
C GLU A 682 85.97 45.60 35.24
N GLU A 683 85.73 46.29 34.12
CA GLU A 683 86.65 47.27 33.57
C GLU A 683 86.73 48.54 34.44
N ILE A 684 85.60 49.08 34.89
CA ILE A 684 85.55 50.20 35.85
C ILE A 684 86.31 49.85 37.13
N ASN A 685 86.15 48.63 37.65
CA ASN A 685 86.83 48.20 38.86
C ASN A 685 88.36 48.18 38.73
N LYS A 686 88.89 47.95 37.53
CA LYS A 686 90.35 47.98 37.23
C LYS A 686 90.92 49.40 37.09
N LEU A 687 90.09 50.42 36.86
CA LEU A 687 90.55 51.80 36.71
C LEU A 687 90.84 52.47 38.07
N THR A 688 91.76 53.44 38.09
CA THR A 688 92.05 54.25 39.28
C THR A 688 91.26 55.56 39.24
N VAL A 689 89.94 55.48 39.45
CA VAL A 689 89.00 56.62 39.43
C VAL A 689 88.23 56.74 40.76
N ASN A 690 87.89 57.97 41.17
CA ASN A 690 87.32 58.26 42.50
C ASN A 690 85.78 58.07 42.59
N ASN A 691 85.08 57.87 41.47
CA ASN A 691 83.62 57.84 41.37
C ASN A 691 83.07 56.49 40.85
N LYS A 692 83.70 55.37 41.24
CA LYS A 692 83.34 54.02 40.75
C LYS A 692 81.88 53.66 40.99
N ASP A 693 81.34 53.93 42.18
CA ASP A 693 79.97 53.54 42.53
C ASP A 693 78.91 54.29 41.68
N GLU A 694 79.15 55.56 41.38
CA GLU A 694 78.29 56.34 40.48
C GLU A 694 78.31 55.79 39.06
N LEU A 695 79.49 55.41 38.56
CA LEU A 695 79.65 54.82 37.22
C LEU A 695 79.00 53.43 37.12
N ILE A 696 79.11 52.60 38.17
CA ILE A 696 78.45 51.28 38.23
C ILE A 696 76.93 51.45 38.26
N ASN A 697 76.40 52.41 39.04
CA ASN A 697 74.97 52.73 39.03
C ASN A 697 74.51 53.22 37.65
N GLU A 698 75.31 54.06 36.98
CA GLU A 698 75.02 54.54 35.62
C GLU A 698 75.01 53.37 34.61
N ILE A 699 75.94 52.42 34.69
CA ILE A 699 75.98 51.20 33.85
C ILE A 699 74.72 50.36 34.04
N ASN A 700 74.30 50.12 35.29
CA ASN A 700 73.16 49.27 35.60
C ASN A 700 71.82 49.81 35.04
N GLN A 701 71.72 51.12 34.83
CA GLN A 701 70.54 51.80 34.28
C GLN A 701 70.46 51.83 32.75
N LYS A 702 71.50 51.38 32.02
CA LYS A 702 71.48 51.38 30.56
C LYS A 702 70.76 50.14 30.01
N ASP A 703 70.06 50.31 28.90
CA ASP A 703 69.31 49.24 28.22
C ASP A 703 69.93 48.83 26.87
N ASN A 704 71.13 49.34 26.57
CA ASN A 704 71.83 49.11 25.32
C ASN A 704 73.33 48.94 25.55
N GLU A 705 73.95 48.00 24.83
CA GLU A 705 75.37 47.68 24.92
C GLU A 705 76.29 48.88 24.64
N ASP A 706 75.99 49.68 23.62
CA ASP A 706 76.81 50.86 23.29
C ASP A 706 76.75 51.89 24.42
N GLU A 707 75.56 52.11 24.99
CA GLU A 707 75.38 53.04 26.11
C GLU A 707 76.10 52.56 27.38
N VAL A 708 76.16 51.24 27.61
CA VAL A 708 76.96 50.65 28.69
C VAL A 708 78.44 50.93 28.47
N MET A 709 78.95 50.67 27.26
CA MET A 709 80.38 50.87 26.93
C MET A 709 80.77 52.35 26.89
N ALA A 710 79.83 53.26 26.62
CA ALA A 710 80.05 54.69 26.69
C ALA A 710 80.46 55.14 28.11
N VAL A 711 79.87 54.54 29.16
CA VAL A 711 80.23 54.85 30.55
C VAL A 711 81.67 54.43 30.85
N VAL A 712 82.13 53.31 30.28
CA VAL A 712 83.53 52.86 30.39
C VAL A 712 84.48 53.81 29.65
N ALA A 713 84.15 54.20 28.42
CA ALA A 713 84.95 55.16 27.65
C ALA A 713 85.07 56.51 28.38
N LYS A 714 83.97 56.96 28.98
CA LYS A 714 83.90 58.18 29.81
C LYS A 714 84.81 58.06 31.03
N ALA A 715 84.79 56.92 31.72
CA ALA A 715 85.66 56.66 32.87
C ALA A 715 87.16 56.60 32.52
N LYS A 716 87.49 56.17 31.30
CA LYS A 716 88.87 56.20 30.77
C LYS A 716 89.33 57.59 30.28
N GLY A 717 88.43 58.57 30.25
CA GLY A 717 88.70 59.91 29.71
C GLY A 717 88.65 59.99 28.18
N ASP A 718 88.15 58.95 27.49
CA ASP A 718 88.00 58.96 26.03
C ASP A 718 86.70 59.65 25.62
N LEU A 719 86.77 60.98 25.58
CA LEU A 719 85.63 61.85 25.30
C LEU A 719 85.08 61.69 23.87
N LEU A 720 85.89 61.22 22.91
CA LEU A 720 85.44 60.97 21.54
C LEU A 720 84.69 59.66 21.46
N GLN A 721 85.24 58.57 22.00
CA GLN A 721 84.60 57.27 21.99
C GLN A 721 83.30 57.28 22.81
N THR A 722 83.26 58.03 23.92
CA THR A 722 82.02 58.27 24.68
C THR A 722 80.95 58.89 23.78
N ALA A 723 81.27 59.98 23.08
CA ALA A 723 80.32 60.67 22.21
C ALA A 723 79.84 59.78 21.05
N LYS A 724 80.72 58.95 20.47
CA LYS A 724 80.35 57.98 19.43
C LYS A 724 79.36 56.94 19.95
N LEU A 725 79.68 56.30 21.07
CA LEU A 725 78.86 55.21 21.63
C LEU A 725 77.49 55.72 22.14
N GLU A 726 77.44 56.88 22.79
CA GLU A 726 76.17 57.51 23.18
C GLU A 726 75.32 57.87 21.95
N ALA A 727 75.95 58.31 20.86
CA ALA A 727 75.26 58.60 19.62
C ALA A 727 74.69 57.34 18.98
N GLU A 728 75.47 56.26 18.91
CA GLU A 728 75.03 54.96 18.40
C GLU A 728 73.83 54.42 19.20
N GLY A 729 73.89 54.49 20.53
CA GLY A 729 72.80 54.11 21.42
C GLY A 729 71.52 54.91 21.16
N LYS A 730 71.61 56.24 21.04
CA LYS A 730 70.48 57.12 20.72
C LYS A 730 69.88 56.82 19.36
N ILE A 731 70.70 56.63 18.32
CA ILE A 731 70.25 56.34 16.96
C ILE A 731 69.51 55.00 16.90
N LYS A 732 70.01 53.97 17.59
CA LYS A 732 69.37 52.65 17.63
C LYS A 732 67.95 52.73 18.20
N LYS A 733 67.68 53.65 19.15
CA LYS A 733 66.36 53.87 19.77
C LYS A 733 65.32 54.59 18.89
N LEU A 734 65.72 55.23 17.78
CA LEU A 734 64.80 55.97 16.91
C LEU A 734 63.83 55.03 16.16
N LYS A 735 62.53 55.09 16.42
CA LYS A 735 61.56 54.08 15.94
C LYS A 735 61.17 54.23 14.46
N PHE A 736 61.19 55.44 13.92
CA PHE A 736 60.69 55.78 12.58
C PHE A 736 61.80 55.95 11.53
N ILE A 737 63.04 55.67 11.90
CA ILE A 737 64.19 55.67 11.00
C ILE A 737 64.50 54.23 10.58
N SER A 738 64.67 54.02 9.27
CA SER A 738 64.99 52.70 8.72
C SER A 738 66.37 52.21 9.21
N GLN A 739 66.54 50.89 9.30
CA GLN A 739 67.82 50.33 9.73
C GLN A 739 68.99 50.72 8.81
N ASN A 740 68.74 50.85 7.51
CA ASN A 740 69.75 51.30 6.54
C ASN A 740 70.19 52.75 6.81
N GLU A 741 69.24 53.66 7.09
CA GLU A 741 69.56 55.03 7.46
C GLU A 741 70.33 55.09 8.79
N LYS A 742 69.88 54.34 9.81
CA LYS A 742 70.60 54.24 11.09
C LYS A 742 72.03 53.78 10.89
N ASN A 743 72.24 52.70 10.14
CA ASN A 743 73.55 52.12 9.88
C ASN A 743 74.45 53.11 9.14
N LYS A 744 73.94 53.82 8.14
CA LYS A 744 74.70 54.85 7.40
C LYS A 744 75.22 55.93 8.35
N ILE A 745 74.36 56.49 9.20
CA ILE A 745 74.74 57.56 10.13
C ILE A 745 75.69 57.03 11.22
N ILE A 746 75.47 55.81 11.71
CA ILE A 746 76.39 55.15 12.66
C ILE A 746 77.78 54.98 12.03
N SER A 747 77.88 54.53 10.78
CA SER A 747 79.16 54.42 10.07
C SER A 747 79.84 55.78 9.91
N GLU A 748 79.08 56.84 9.63
CA GLU A 748 79.61 58.21 9.55
C GLU A 748 80.16 58.68 10.90
N ILE A 749 79.44 58.41 12.00
CA ILE A 749 79.88 58.72 13.37
C ILE A 749 81.16 57.95 13.73
N LYS A 750 81.28 56.67 13.33
CA LYS A 750 82.48 55.86 13.59
C LYS A 750 83.73 56.45 12.96
N GLN A 751 83.61 57.12 11.82
CA GLN A 751 84.71 57.75 11.09
C GLN A 751 85.14 59.13 11.65
N LYS A 752 84.40 59.70 12.62
CA LYS A 752 84.74 60.99 13.24
C LYS A 752 86.00 60.91 14.13
N ASN A 753 86.75 62.00 14.23
CA ASN A 753 87.96 62.16 15.04
C ASN A 753 87.78 63.29 16.08
N ASN A 754 88.83 63.62 16.84
CA ASN A 754 88.73 64.65 17.88
C ASN A 754 88.41 66.06 17.34
N GLU A 755 88.87 66.37 16.12
CA GLU A 755 88.71 67.70 15.50
C GLU A 755 87.28 67.97 15.05
N ASN A 756 86.54 66.92 14.67
CA ASN A 756 85.17 67.01 14.18
C ASN A 756 84.13 66.36 15.13
N LYS A 757 84.47 66.23 16.41
CA LYS A 757 83.59 65.66 17.44
C LYS A 757 82.22 66.35 17.52
N SER A 758 82.15 67.67 17.31
CA SER A 758 80.90 68.44 17.31
C SER A 758 79.91 68.01 16.22
N ASP A 759 80.39 67.43 15.12
CA ASP A 759 79.53 66.93 14.04
C ASP A 759 78.67 65.75 14.49
N ILE A 760 79.14 64.96 15.47
CA ILE A 760 78.38 63.83 16.01
C ILE A 760 77.06 64.33 16.60
N THR A 761 77.08 65.41 17.38
CA THR A 761 75.86 66.00 17.96
C THR A 761 74.91 66.50 16.87
N LYS A 762 75.45 67.12 15.81
CA LYS A 762 74.65 67.60 14.68
C LYS A 762 73.96 66.43 13.96
N LEU A 763 74.70 65.36 13.64
CA LEU A 763 74.16 64.17 12.97
C LEU A 763 73.04 63.50 13.79
N ILE A 764 73.17 63.43 15.11
CA ILE A 764 72.11 62.89 15.98
C ILE A 764 70.87 63.79 15.95
N ASN A 765 71.05 65.10 16.08
CA ASN A 765 69.93 66.05 16.12
C ASN A 765 69.16 66.04 14.80
N ASP A 766 69.88 66.05 13.67
CA ASP A 766 69.27 65.98 12.33
C ASP A 766 68.47 64.68 12.16
N LEU A 767 69.03 63.53 12.58
CA LEU A 767 68.34 62.25 12.49
C LEU A 767 67.16 62.14 13.46
N SER A 768 67.24 62.75 14.64
CA SER A 768 66.17 62.78 15.64
C SER A 768 65.01 63.70 15.21
N ALA A 769 65.32 64.85 14.61
CA ALA A 769 64.31 65.71 13.99
C ALA A 769 63.59 64.97 12.86
N LYS A 770 64.34 64.28 12.00
CA LYS A 770 63.75 63.43 10.94
C LYS A 770 62.90 62.28 11.50
N ASN A 771 63.31 61.67 12.62
CA ASN A 771 62.50 60.65 13.28
C ASN A 771 61.16 61.21 13.75
N THR A 772 61.20 62.39 14.37
CA THR A 772 60.01 63.11 14.86
C THR A 772 59.08 63.48 13.70
N GLU A 773 59.62 63.99 12.60
CA GLU A 773 58.85 64.31 11.39
C GLU A 773 58.13 63.07 10.82
N LYS A 774 58.85 61.93 10.71
CA LYS A 774 58.25 60.67 10.23
C LYS A 774 57.21 60.11 11.20
N GLU A 775 57.43 60.23 12.51
CA GLU A 775 56.46 59.88 13.54
C GLU A 775 55.18 60.70 13.42
N THR A 776 55.30 62.02 13.27
CA THR A 776 54.17 62.92 13.02
C THR A 776 53.42 62.54 11.76
N ILE A 777 54.11 62.32 10.64
CA ILE A 777 53.47 61.90 9.37
C ILE A 777 52.72 60.57 9.56
N PHE A 778 53.31 59.59 10.24
CA PHE A 778 52.67 58.31 10.51
C PHE A 778 51.41 58.48 11.37
N ASN A 779 51.50 59.21 12.48
CA ASN A 779 50.39 59.40 13.41
C ASN A 779 49.24 60.24 12.80
N GLU A 780 49.56 61.24 11.99
CA GLU A 780 48.55 62.13 11.38
C GLU A 780 47.90 61.54 10.13
N ASN A 781 48.66 60.82 9.29
CA ASN A 781 48.20 60.43 7.95
C ASN A 781 48.04 58.92 7.73
N ILE A 782 48.64 58.07 8.56
CA ILE A 782 48.71 56.61 8.32
C ILE A 782 48.00 55.82 9.43
N ALA A 783 48.24 56.15 10.70
CA ALA A 783 47.76 55.40 11.85
C ALA A 783 46.22 55.32 11.95
N ASN A 784 45.52 56.30 11.36
CA ASN A 784 44.06 56.38 11.34
C ASN A 784 43.44 56.06 9.97
N SER A 785 44.21 55.51 9.02
CA SER A 785 43.66 55.16 7.70
C SER A 785 42.83 53.86 7.78
N GLU A 786 41.78 53.74 6.95
CA GLU A 786 40.94 52.53 6.88
C GLU A 786 41.75 51.23 6.65
N LEU A 787 42.90 51.32 5.97
CA LEU A 787 43.78 50.17 5.71
C LEU A 787 44.43 49.60 6.98
N PHE A 788 44.46 50.36 8.09
CA PHE A 788 44.97 49.95 9.39
C PHE A 788 43.87 49.83 10.46
N ASN A 789 42.59 49.96 10.07
CA ASN A 789 41.48 49.67 10.97
C ASN A 789 41.44 48.15 11.28
N PRO A 790 41.44 47.75 12.57
CA PRO A 790 41.33 46.34 12.98
C PRO A 790 40.14 45.60 12.34
N GLU A 791 39.02 46.29 12.12
CA GLU A 791 37.83 45.71 11.47
C GLU A 791 38.08 45.40 10.00
N HIS A 792 38.78 46.28 9.26
CA HIS A 792 39.10 46.07 7.84
C HIS A 792 40.15 44.95 7.64
N ILE A 793 41.10 44.82 8.57
CA ILE A 793 42.08 43.71 8.59
C ILE A 793 41.38 42.37 8.88
N GLN A 794 40.44 42.34 9.84
CA GLN A 794 39.64 41.15 10.11
C GLN A 794 38.71 40.78 8.96
N GLU A 795 38.14 41.76 8.26
CA GLU A 795 37.27 41.54 7.11
C GLU A 795 38.03 40.92 5.93
N LYS A 796 39.25 41.38 5.64
CA LYS A 796 40.11 40.74 4.64
C LYS A 796 40.59 39.34 5.03
N LEU A 797 40.93 39.11 6.31
CA LEU A 797 41.30 37.78 6.83
C LEU A 797 40.13 36.79 6.86
N ARG A 798 38.88 37.25 6.75
CA ARG A 798 37.69 36.38 6.56
C ARG A 798 37.41 36.05 5.09
N SER A 799 38.07 36.73 4.15
CA SER A 799 37.88 36.57 2.70
C SER A 799 39.02 35.81 1.99
N CYS A 800 39.98 35.28 2.73
CA CYS A 800 41.05 34.38 2.30
C CYS A 800 41.07 33.16 3.23
#